data_AF-A0A8C5HCZ9-F1
#
_entry.id   AF-A0A8C5HCZ9-F1
#
_cell.length_a   1.000
_cell.length_b   1.000
_cell.length_c   1.000
_cell.angle_alpha   90.00
_cell.angle_beta   90.00
_cell.angle_gamma   90.00
#
_symmetry.space_group_name_H-M   'P 1'
#
loop_
_entity.id
_entity.type
_entity.pdbx_description
1 polymer ?
#
loop_
_entity_poly.entity_id
_entity_poly.type
_entity_poly.pdbx_seq_one_letter_code
_entity_poly.pdbx_strand_id
1 'polypeptide(L)'
;MHQFQLSDQTIMDISLRFRREMDKGLCRDTNPTAVVKMLPTYVHSTPDGTEQGEFLALDLGGSNFRVLLVRVMGNGEQKVEMENQIYDIPEHIMRGSGSKLFDHVADCLANFLEKKGMKNKKLPLGFTFSFPCQQTKLDESFLLSWTKGFKSSGVEGKDVVSLLRKSIEKRGDFEIDIVAVINDTVGTMMTCGFDDRFCEIGLIVGTGTNACYMEHMRNIELLDGDEGRMCINTEWGAFGDDGALEDIRTEIDRELDAGSLNSGNQLFEKMVSGMYQGELVRLILVKMAREHLMFKGKTTPGLLTTGHFLTSYIYDIDTEKLVTEKVLRGLDLDPTAEDCKATRRVCHIISKRAAHLCAATLVALLRQIRDNKAAEKLRTTIGVDGSVYKNHNAFSRRLNKMVRRLVPDCDVRFLLSQHGSSKGAAMVTAVAFRFAAQQAERQRILDTLRLSRQQLLEVKRRMSEQMLRGLSKQTHEQSSLKMLPTYVRSTPDGTEHGDFLALDLGGSSFRVLLVRIESGERNNVDMHHKIYSIPQEFMQGTGDELFSHIVTCIADFLEYMGMRGASLPLGFTFSFPCHQSKLDEGILLQWTKGFKASGCEGQDVVTLLKEATRCKGEFDLSFVAVVNDTVGTMMTCGYEDCQCEVGLIVGTGTNICYMEEMQNVELVEGDDGRMCVNMEWGAFGENGELDDFCTKFDQEVDEFSNYPGKQRYEKMISGMYLGEIVRNVLIEFTAKGLLFRGKDPERLRTRGIFETKFLSQIESDRLAMRQIRSILQHLGLTGSTCDDSVLVKEVCAVVSRRAAQLCGAGLAAVVEKIRQSRNLNQLSVTVGVDDAKVIMQETLQDLAPQCQVTFHKSEDGSGKGAALITAVACRMDRCGQ
;
A
#
# COMPACT_ATOMS: atom_id res chain seq x y z
N MET A 1 -28.59 7.43 -47.86
CA MET A 1 -28.86 8.13 -46.58
C MET A 1 -29.31 7.22 -45.42
N HIS A 2 -30.13 6.18 -45.61
CA HIS A 2 -30.61 5.31 -44.52
C HIS A 2 -29.47 4.65 -43.72
N GLN A 3 -28.40 4.19 -44.40
CA GLN A 3 -27.24 3.56 -43.78
C GLN A 3 -26.50 4.44 -42.74
N PHE A 4 -26.67 5.76 -42.78
CA PHE A 4 -26.09 6.68 -41.80
C PHE A 4 -26.94 6.85 -40.52
N GLN A 5 -28.17 6.34 -40.51
CA GLN A 5 -29.08 6.45 -39.38
C GLN A 5 -29.03 5.18 -38.53
N LEU A 6 -28.34 5.28 -37.39
CA LEU A 6 -28.17 4.16 -36.47
C LEU A 6 -29.35 4.07 -35.50
N SER A 7 -29.91 2.88 -35.34
CA SER A 7 -30.94 2.57 -34.35
C SER A 7 -30.34 2.49 -32.93
N ASP A 8 -31.17 2.64 -31.90
CA ASP A 8 -30.67 2.50 -30.52
C ASP A 8 -30.09 1.11 -30.24
N GLN A 9 -30.67 0.08 -30.86
CA GLN A 9 -30.17 -1.30 -30.78
C GLN A 9 -28.78 -1.43 -31.41
N THR A 10 -28.55 -0.80 -32.56
CA THR A 10 -27.24 -0.77 -33.22
C THR A 10 -26.21 0.00 -32.37
N ILE A 11 -26.60 1.14 -31.80
CA ILE A 11 -25.69 1.95 -30.96
C ILE A 11 -25.32 1.19 -29.68
N MET A 12 -26.28 0.49 -29.08
CA MET A 12 -26.05 -0.39 -27.94
C MET A 12 -25.14 -1.56 -28.28
N ASP A 13 -25.30 -2.18 -29.45
CA ASP A 13 -24.41 -3.25 -29.94
C ASP A 13 -22.97 -2.73 -30.13
N ILE A 14 -22.79 -1.57 -30.75
CA ILE A 14 -21.47 -0.92 -30.88
C ILE A 14 -20.83 -0.69 -29.51
N SER A 15 -21.61 -0.29 -28.51
CA SER A 15 -21.14 -0.12 -27.14
C SER A 15 -20.61 -1.43 -26.53
N LEU A 16 -21.32 -2.56 -26.78
CA LEU A 16 -20.88 -3.88 -26.34
C LEU A 16 -19.63 -4.35 -27.08
N ARG A 17 -19.53 -4.09 -28.39
CA ARG A 17 -18.31 -4.39 -29.18
C ARG A 17 -17.12 -3.61 -28.64
N PHE A 18 -17.28 -2.31 -28.39
CA PHE A 18 -16.21 -1.48 -27.83
C PHE A 18 -15.77 -1.95 -26.44
N ARG A 19 -16.70 -2.40 -25.58
CA ARG A 19 -16.37 -2.99 -24.28
C ARG A 19 -15.46 -4.22 -24.43
N ARG A 20 -15.73 -5.10 -25.40
CA ARG A 20 -14.86 -6.25 -25.68
C ARG A 20 -13.47 -5.83 -26.16
N GLU A 21 -13.38 -4.76 -26.95
CA GLU A 21 -12.08 -4.22 -27.37
C GLU A 21 -11.30 -3.60 -26.21
N MET A 22 -11.98 -3.00 -25.22
CA MET A 22 -11.35 -2.55 -23.98
C MET A 22 -10.75 -3.73 -23.21
N ASP A 23 -11.51 -4.82 -23.04
CA ASP A 23 -11.04 -6.02 -22.33
C ASP A 23 -9.81 -6.62 -23.05
N LYS A 24 -9.84 -6.69 -24.38
CA LYS A 24 -8.70 -7.13 -25.19
C LYS A 24 -7.47 -6.24 -25.02
N GLY A 25 -7.68 -4.92 -24.96
CA GLY A 25 -6.61 -3.95 -24.81
C GLY A 25 -5.97 -3.98 -23.42
N LEU A 26 -6.73 -4.33 -22.38
CA LEU A 26 -6.22 -4.40 -21.00
C LEU A 26 -5.55 -5.74 -20.66
N CYS A 27 -5.94 -6.83 -21.33
CA CYS A 27 -5.40 -8.16 -21.10
C CYS A 27 -4.02 -8.36 -21.75
N ARG A 28 -3.09 -8.95 -21.01
CA ARG A 28 -1.68 -9.12 -21.40
C ARG A 28 -1.52 -9.92 -22.68
N ASP A 29 -2.32 -10.98 -22.85
CA ASP A 29 -2.20 -11.91 -23.96
C ASP A 29 -2.80 -11.36 -25.26
N THR A 30 -3.84 -10.54 -25.18
CA THR A 30 -4.57 -10.02 -26.35
C THR A 30 -4.10 -8.64 -26.78
N ASN A 31 -3.51 -7.84 -25.88
CA ASN A 31 -3.07 -6.47 -26.15
C ASN A 31 -2.19 -6.31 -27.40
N PRO A 32 -1.21 -7.20 -27.71
CA PRO A 32 -0.37 -7.05 -28.89
C PRO A 32 -1.14 -6.94 -30.21
N THR A 33 -2.32 -7.56 -30.28
CA THR A 33 -3.20 -7.55 -31.46
C THR A 33 -4.43 -6.65 -31.32
N ALA A 34 -4.65 -6.04 -30.16
CA ALA A 34 -5.80 -5.18 -29.91
C ALA A 34 -5.68 -3.87 -30.72
N VAL A 35 -6.79 -3.43 -31.33
CA VAL A 35 -6.86 -2.14 -32.04
C VAL A 35 -7.12 -0.98 -31.09
N VAL A 36 -7.90 -1.20 -30.03
CA VAL A 36 -8.04 -0.26 -28.90
C VAL A 36 -6.92 -0.55 -27.91
N LYS A 37 -5.91 0.33 -27.86
CA LYS A 37 -4.63 0.03 -27.20
C LYS A 37 -4.66 0.08 -25.68
N MET A 38 -5.61 0.81 -25.09
CA MET A 38 -5.78 0.91 -23.63
C MET A 38 -4.47 1.23 -22.89
N LEU A 39 -3.80 2.29 -23.34
CA LEU A 39 -2.45 2.66 -22.93
C LEU A 39 -2.42 3.16 -21.47
N PRO A 40 -1.57 2.57 -20.60
CA PRO A 40 -1.34 3.08 -19.25
C PRO A 40 -0.67 4.46 -19.27
N THR A 41 -1.20 5.41 -18.49
CA THR A 41 -0.68 6.80 -18.50
C THR A 41 0.16 7.15 -17.27
N TYR A 42 0.31 6.25 -16.30
CA TYR A 42 1.00 6.48 -15.02
C TYR A 42 0.42 7.63 -14.18
N VAL A 43 -0.83 8.03 -14.45
CA VAL A 43 -1.58 9.00 -13.64
C VAL A 43 -2.50 8.24 -12.70
N HIS A 44 -2.11 8.14 -11.43
CA HIS A 44 -2.79 7.28 -10.45
C HIS A 44 -4.00 7.93 -9.76
N SER A 45 -4.09 9.26 -9.77
CA SER A 45 -5.22 9.97 -9.14
C SER A 45 -5.54 11.28 -9.85
N THR A 46 -6.81 11.68 -9.75
CA THR A 46 -7.25 13.04 -10.03
C THR A 46 -6.78 14.00 -8.93
N PRO A 47 -6.83 15.32 -9.15
CA PRO A 47 -6.48 16.28 -8.11
C PRO A 47 -7.39 16.16 -6.89
N ASP A 48 -6.85 16.36 -5.69
CA ASP A 48 -7.60 16.31 -4.42
C ASP A 48 -7.71 17.65 -3.70
N GLY A 49 -7.08 18.69 -4.25
CA GLY A 49 -7.09 20.06 -3.73
C GLY A 49 -5.93 20.37 -2.78
N THR A 50 -5.02 19.41 -2.54
CA THR A 50 -3.78 19.64 -1.77
C THR A 50 -2.59 20.01 -2.66
N GLU A 51 -2.80 20.06 -3.98
CA GLU A 51 -1.78 20.47 -4.94
C GLU A 51 -1.42 21.96 -4.75
N GLN A 52 -0.12 22.27 -4.80
CA GLN A 52 0.39 23.63 -4.70
C GLN A 52 1.73 23.77 -5.44
N GLY A 53 2.02 24.97 -5.96
CA GLY A 53 3.31 25.28 -6.59
C GLY A 53 3.19 26.07 -7.89
N GLU A 54 4.33 26.30 -8.54
CA GLU A 54 4.44 26.96 -9.85
C GLU A 54 4.96 25.94 -10.88
N PHE A 55 4.23 25.77 -11.98
CA PHE A 55 4.48 24.73 -12.97
C PHE A 55 4.42 25.28 -14.38
N LEU A 56 5.29 24.79 -15.26
CA LEU A 56 5.19 25.01 -16.69
C LEU A 56 4.32 23.92 -17.32
N ALA A 57 3.54 24.30 -18.33
CA ALA A 57 2.82 23.33 -19.15
C ALA A 57 3.02 23.63 -20.63
N LEU A 58 3.30 22.57 -21.40
CA LEU A 58 3.35 22.60 -22.86
C LEU A 58 2.12 21.90 -23.43
N ASP A 59 1.63 22.37 -24.57
CA ASP A 59 0.51 21.76 -25.27
C ASP A 59 0.78 21.69 -26.77
N LEU A 60 1.03 20.45 -27.24
CA LEU A 60 1.31 20.12 -28.63
C LEU A 60 0.33 19.04 -29.11
N GLY A 61 -0.53 19.40 -30.06
CA GLY A 61 -1.50 18.48 -30.65
C GLY A 61 -2.17 18.94 -31.95
N GLY A 62 -1.96 20.21 -32.33
CA GLY A 62 -2.45 20.83 -33.56
C GLY A 62 -1.46 21.89 -34.06
N SER A 63 -1.89 22.79 -34.93
CA SER A 63 -1.05 23.87 -35.49
C SER A 63 -0.68 24.96 -34.47
N ASN A 64 -1.39 25.03 -33.35
CA ASN A 64 -1.20 26.03 -32.30
C ASN A 64 -0.50 25.37 -31.11
N PHE A 65 0.77 25.68 -30.92
CA PHE A 65 1.55 25.28 -29.75
C PHE A 65 1.32 26.25 -28.61
N ARG A 66 1.11 25.77 -27.38
CA ARG A 66 0.92 26.64 -26.21
C ARG A 66 1.97 26.38 -25.15
N VAL A 67 2.45 27.46 -24.56
CA VAL A 67 3.29 27.45 -23.35
C VAL A 67 2.52 28.17 -22.25
N LEU A 68 2.42 27.55 -21.08
CA LEU A 68 1.69 28.10 -19.94
C LEU A 68 2.57 28.09 -18.69
N LEU A 69 2.40 29.12 -17.87
CA LEU A 69 2.78 29.13 -16.46
C LEU A 69 1.51 29.00 -15.63
N VAL A 70 1.46 27.99 -14.77
CA VAL A 70 0.32 27.70 -13.90
C VAL A 70 0.77 27.78 -12.45
N ARG A 71 0.11 28.62 -11.66
CA ARG A 71 0.36 28.78 -10.23
C ARG A 71 -0.85 28.24 -9.47
N VAL A 72 -0.62 27.25 -8.62
CA VAL A 72 -1.65 26.62 -7.77
C VAL A 72 -1.41 27.07 -6.33
N MET A 73 -2.37 27.79 -5.77
CA MET A 73 -2.27 28.34 -4.41
C MET A 73 -2.78 27.30 -3.39
N GLY A 74 -1.97 27.00 -2.37
CA GLY A 74 -2.27 25.99 -1.34
C GLY A 74 -3.20 26.45 -0.21
N ASN A 75 -3.92 27.58 -0.36
CA ASN A 75 -4.70 28.21 0.72
C ASN A 75 -6.12 27.63 0.92
N GLY A 76 -6.43 26.47 0.35
CA GLY A 76 -7.76 25.84 0.44
C GLY A 76 -8.84 26.46 -0.45
N GLU A 77 -8.56 27.58 -1.13
CA GLU A 77 -9.52 28.26 -2.03
C GLU A 77 -9.50 27.69 -3.46
N GLN A 78 -8.67 26.68 -3.76
CA GLN A 78 -8.49 26.09 -5.10
C GLN A 78 -8.27 27.14 -6.20
N LYS A 79 -7.57 28.24 -5.89
CA LYS A 79 -7.32 29.31 -6.86
C LYS A 79 -6.13 28.94 -7.75
N VAL A 80 -6.35 28.98 -9.06
CA VAL A 80 -5.32 28.75 -10.08
C VAL A 80 -5.12 30.03 -10.89
N GLU A 81 -3.90 30.53 -10.93
CA GLU A 81 -3.50 31.65 -11.80
C GLU A 81 -2.75 31.10 -13.00
N MET A 82 -3.09 31.57 -14.20
CA MET A 82 -2.50 31.07 -15.44
C MET A 82 -2.13 32.19 -16.37
N GLU A 83 -0.94 32.06 -16.94
CA GLU A 83 -0.43 32.92 -18.00
C GLU A 83 -0.05 32.02 -19.17
N ASN A 84 -0.49 32.35 -20.39
CA ASN A 84 -0.19 31.55 -21.57
C ASN A 84 0.31 32.39 -22.74
N GLN A 85 1.00 31.72 -23.67
CA GLN A 85 1.33 32.24 -24.98
C GLN A 85 1.13 31.16 -26.04
N ILE A 86 0.57 31.55 -27.17
CA ILE A 86 0.34 30.69 -28.34
C ILE A 86 1.43 30.98 -29.37
N TYR A 87 1.97 29.93 -29.96
CA TYR A 87 2.96 29.95 -31.03
C TYR A 87 2.45 29.14 -32.21
N ASP A 88 2.60 29.67 -33.41
CA ASP A 88 2.25 28.94 -34.63
C ASP A 88 3.34 27.92 -34.97
N ILE A 89 2.93 26.73 -35.43
CA ILE A 89 3.83 25.74 -36.02
C ILE A 89 3.59 25.72 -37.54
N PRO A 90 4.56 26.18 -38.35
CA PRO A 90 4.45 26.12 -39.80
C PRO A 90 4.29 24.69 -40.32
N GLU A 91 3.52 24.49 -41.39
CA GLU A 91 3.25 23.16 -41.97
C GLU A 91 4.54 22.42 -42.37
N HIS A 92 5.55 23.15 -42.87
CA HIS A 92 6.85 22.57 -43.23
C HIS A 92 7.66 22.08 -42.02
N ILE A 93 7.36 22.55 -40.80
CA ILE A 93 7.92 22.04 -39.54
C ILE A 93 7.14 20.79 -39.10
N MET A 94 5.80 20.84 -39.15
CA MET A 94 4.92 19.70 -38.83
C MET A 94 5.18 18.46 -39.68
N ARG A 95 5.63 18.66 -40.92
CA ARG A 95 5.99 17.60 -41.89
C ARG A 95 7.49 17.49 -42.16
N GLY A 96 8.30 18.22 -41.40
CA GLY A 96 9.75 18.25 -41.54
C GLY A 96 10.46 17.11 -40.77
N SER A 97 11.66 17.39 -40.27
CA SER A 97 12.39 16.46 -39.39
C SER A 97 12.03 16.70 -37.91
N GLY A 98 12.01 15.63 -37.11
CA GLY A 98 11.81 15.71 -35.66
C GLY A 98 12.73 16.71 -34.95
N SER A 99 14.01 16.77 -35.32
CA SER A 99 14.95 17.75 -34.74
C SER A 99 14.48 19.20 -34.93
N LYS A 100 13.95 19.55 -36.11
CA LYS A 100 13.43 20.90 -36.37
C LYS A 100 12.17 21.20 -35.57
N LEU A 101 11.31 20.20 -35.37
CA LEU A 101 10.10 20.35 -34.56
C LEU A 101 10.45 20.62 -33.09
N PHE A 102 11.33 19.82 -32.49
CA PHE A 102 11.72 19.99 -31.09
C PHE A 102 12.63 21.20 -30.86
N ASP A 103 13.45 21.60 -31.84
CA ASP A 103 14.18 22.86 -31.80
C ASP A 103 13.20 24.05 -31.79
N HIS A 104 12.15 24.03 -32.62
CA HIS A 104 11.09 25.06 -32.61
C HIS A 104 10.35 25.12 -31.28
N VAL A 105 10.03 23.97 -30.68
CA VAL A 105 9.41 23.88 -29.35
C VAL A 105 10.32 24.49 -28.28
N ALA A 106 11.61 24.17 -28.30
CA ALA A 106 12.60 24.72 -27.38
C ALA A 106 12.77 26.24 -27.56
N ASP A 107 12.78 26.75 -28.79
CA ASP A 107 12.83 28.18 -29.10
C ASP A 107 11.61 28.94 -28.54
N CYS A 108 10.41 28.37 -28.71
CA CYS A 108 9.18 28.94 -28.18
C CYS A 108 9.20 28.98 -26.65
N LEU A 109 9.66 27.90 -26.00
CA LEU A 109 9.79 27.84 -24.55
C LEU A 109 10.81 28.86 -24.03
N ALA A 110 11.97 28.98 -24.66
CA ALA A 110 12.99 29.97 -24.31
C ALA A 110 12.44 31.40 -24.39
N ASN A 111 11.72 31.71 -25.47
CA ASN A 111 11.08 33.01 -25.66
C ASN A 111 10.06 33.32 -24.55
N PHE A 112 9.25 32.34 -24.15
CA PHE A 112 8.29 32.49 -23.06
C PHE A 112 9.00 32.77 -21.73
N LEU A 113 10.03 31.99 -21.39
CA LEU A 113 10.80 32.15 -20.16
C LEU A 113 11.52 33.50 -20.10
N GLU A 114 12.02 33.99 -21.24
CA GLU A 114 12.66 35.30 -21.35
C GLU A 114 11.69 36.44 -21.04
N LYS A 115 10.50 36.43 -21.66
CA LYS A 115 9.46 37.44 -21.43
C LYS A 115 8.99 37.48 -19.98
N LYS A 116 9.09 36.36 -19.25
CA LYS A 116 8.70 36.25 -17.84
C LYS A 116 9.87 36.45 -16.88
N GLY A 117 11.10 36.63 -17.36
CA GLY A 117 12.28 36.77 -16.51
C GLY A 117 12.60 35.52 -15.69
N MET A 118 12.32 34.32 -16.22
CA MET A 118 12.38 33.05 -15.48
C MET A 118 13.42 32.06 -16.00
N LYS A 119 14.34 32.46 -16.92
CA LYS A 119 15.38 31.54 -17.45
C LYS A 119 16.26 30.91 -16.36
N ASN A 120 16.43 31.57 -15.22
CA ASN A 120 17.26 31.10 -14.11
C ASN A 120 16.51 30.19 -13.12
N LYS A 121 15.22 29.91 -13.34
CA LYS A 121 14.42 29.04 -12.46
C LYS A 121 14.22 27.69 -13.13
N LYS A 122 14.60 26.61 -12.43
CA LYS A 122 14.28 25.24 -12.83
C LYS A 122 12.86 24.89 -12.37
N LEU A 123 11.89 25.15 -13.24
CA LEU A 123 10.48 24.87 -12.97
C LEU A 123 10.10 23.46 -13.45
N PRO A 124 9.27 22.71 -12.70
CA PRO A 124 8.70 21.46 -13.16
C PRO A 124 7.78 21.72 -14.36
N LEU A 125 7.91 20.90 -15.40
CA LEU A 125 7.21 21.02 -16.67
C LEU A 125 6.38 19.78 -16.95
N GLY A 126 5.08 19.97 -17.14
CA GLY A 126 4.18 18.98 -17.74
C GLY A 126 4.05 19.20 -19.24
N PHE A 127 4.06 18.12 -20.02
CA PHE A 127 3.96 18.17 -21.46
C PHE A 127 2.70 17.45 -21.94
N THR A 128 1.69 18.20 -22.40
CA THR A 128 0.56 17.63 -23.14
C THR A 128 1.01 17.33 -24.56
N PHE A 129 1.09 16.05 -24.90
CA PHE A 129 1.47 15.56 -26.22
C PHE A 129 0.35 14.67 -26.76
N SER A 130 -0.43 15.21 -27.68
CA SER A 130 -1.74 14.67 -28.06
C SER A 130 -1.67 13.60 -29.15
N PHE A 131 -0.80 12.61 -28.95
CA PHE A 131 -0.56 11.51 -29.87
C PHE A 131 -0.50 10.17 -29.10
N PRO A 132 -0.72 9.03 -29.79
CA PRO A 132 -0.57 7.72 -29.17
C PRO A 132 0.89 7.50 -28.75
N CYS A 133 1.11 7.36 -27.45
CA CYS A 133 2.44 7.13 -26.89
C CYS A 133 2.43 5.93 -25.94
N GLN A 134 3.44 5.09 -26.05
CA GLN A 134 3.75 4.10 -25.03
C GLN A 134 4.54 4.78 -23.91
N GLN A 135 4.15 4.55 -22.66
CA GLN A 135 4.83 5.06 -21.48
C GLN A 135 5.25 3.89 -20.59
N THR A 136 6.38 4.05 -19.93
CA THR A 136 6.94 3.14 -18.90
C THR A 136 6.98 3.82 -17.53
N LYS A 137 6.89 5.15 -17.52
CA LYS A 137 6.81 6.04 -16.37
C LYS A 137 6.28 7.40 -16.83
N LEU A 138 5.96 8.29 -15.89
CA LEU A 138 5.28 9.55 -16.19
C LEU A 138 6.13 10.52 -17.03
N ASP A 139 7.45 10.51 -16.88
CA ASP A 139 8.42 11.37 -17.60
C ASP A 139 9.08 10.69 -18.82
N GLU A 140 8.50 9.62 -19.33
CA GLU A 140 8.89 8.96 -20.59
C GLU A 140 7.67 8.79 -21.50
N SER A 141 7.86 9.03 -22.80
CA SER A 141 6.77 8.91 -23.76
C SER A 141 7.29 8.60 -25.17
N PHE A 142 7.16 7.34 -25.58
CA PHE A 142 7.58 6.84 -26.87
C PHE A 142 6.45 6.98 -27.88
N LEU A 143 6.62 7.82 -28.90
CA LEU A 143 5.61 8.02 -29.94
C LEU A 143 5.41 6.71 -30.73
N LEU A 144 4.19 6.18 -30.73
CA LEU A 144 3.85 4.98 -31.51
C LEU A 144 3.68 5.29 -32.99
N SER A 145 2.86 6.31 -33.28
CA SER A 145 2.57 6.74 -34.65
C SER A 145 2.06 8.16 -34.66
N TRP A 146 2.39 8.92 -35.69
CA TRP A 146 1.76 10.22 -35.92
C TRP A 146 0.28 10.07 -36.33
N THR A 147 -0.54 11.01 -35.87
CA THR A 147 -1.95 11.16 -36.27
C THR A 147 -2.24 12.61 -36.67
N LYS A 148 -3.46 12.87 -37.13
CA LYS A 148 -3.93 14.21 -37.52
C LYS A 148 -3.11 14.77 -38.69
N GLY A 149 -2.48 15.94 -38.52
CA GLY A 149 -1.72 16.64 -39.57
C GLY A 149 -0.19 16.56 -39.46
N PHE A 150 0.34 15.84 -38.46
CA PHE A 150 1.78 15.72 -38.21
C PHE A 150 2.39 14.53 -38.96
N LYS A 151 3.64 14.68 -39.40
CA LYS A 151 4.41 13.58 -40.01
C LYS A 151 5.93 13.84 -39.92
N SER A 152 6.40 14.35 -38.79
CA SER A 152 7.81 14.69 -38.62
C SER A 152 8.69 13.43 -38.56
N SER A 153 9.70 13.34 -39.42
CA SER A 153 10.55 12.14 -39.53
C SER A 153 11.47 11.96 -38.32
N GLY A 154 11.73 10.70 -37.95
CA GLY A 154 12.69 10.36 -36.89
C GLY A 154 12.22 10.64 -35.46
N VAL A 155 10.90 10.69 -35.23
CA VAL A 155 10.26 10.81 -33.90
C VAL A 155 9.52 9.53 -33.50
N GLU A 156 8.84 8.84 -34.42
CA GLU A 156 8.18 7.56 -34.14
C GLU A 156 9.19 6.53 -33.61
N GLY A 157 8.79 5.79 -32.58
CA GLY A 157 9.62 4.86 -31.82
C GLY A 157 10.61 5.50 -30.85
N LYS A 158 10.66 6.84 -30.74
CA LYS A 158 11.57 7.55 -29.83
C LYS A 158 10.83 8.24 -28.70
N ASP A 159 11.52 8.37 -27.58
CA ASP A 159 11.07 9.14 -26.44
C ASP A 159 11.09 10.64 -26.74
N VAL A 160 9.91 11.27 -26.74
CA VAL A 160 9.75 12.70 -27.04
C VAL A 160 10.33 13.59 -25.94
N VAL A 161 10.45 13.08 -24.70
CA VAL A 161 11.09 13.80 -23.60
C VAL A 161 12.58 13.92 -23.86
N SER A 162 13.23 12.81 -24.21
CA SER A 162 14.64 12.79 -24.61
C SER A 162 14.93 13.70 -25.81
N LEU A 163 14.03 13.73 -26.81
CA LEU A 163 14.17 14.63 -27.96
C LEU A 163 14.07 16.10 -27.56
N LEU A 164 13.12 16.46 -26.69
CA LEU A 164 12.97 17.83 -26.20
C LEU A 164 14.16 18.23 -25.30
N ARG A 165 14.61 17.37 -24.38
CA ARG A 165 15.81 17.59 -23.54
C ARG A 165 17.03 17.87 -24.41
N LYS A 166 17.25 17.07 -25.46
CA LYS A 166 18.36 17.26 -26.40
C LYS A 166 18.30 18.61 -27.13
N SER A 167 17.12 19.07 -27.56
CA SER A 167 16.97 20.38 -28.20
C SER A 167 17.21 21.54 -27.22
N ILE A 168 16.85 21.38 -25.94
CA ILE A 168 17.12 22.37 -24.89
C ILE A 168 18.60 22.41 -24.53
N GLU A 169 19.24 21.25 -24.36
CA GLU A 169 20.69 21.13 -24.13
C GLU A 169 21.51 21.74 -25.27
N LYS A 170 21.08 21.51 -26.52
CA LYS A 170 21.69 22.12 -27.72
C LYS A 170 21.65 23.65 -27.68
N ARG A 171 20.61 24.25 -27.07
CA ARG A 171 20.53 25.70 -26.89
C ARG A 171 21.40 26.19 -25.73
N GLY A 172 21.35 25.50 -24.58
CA GLY A 172 22.17 25.78 -23.41
C GLY A 172 21.84 27.08 -22.65
N ASP A 173 20.71 27.75 -22.92
CA ASP A 173 20.36 29.04 -22.33
C ASP A 173 19.33 29.00 -21.18
N PHE A 174 18.80 27.83 -20.84
CA PHE A 174 17.94 27.58 -19.69
C PHE A 174 17.87 26.08 -19.34
N GLU A 175 17.41 25.76 -18.13
CA GLU A 175 17.12 24.39 -17.70
C GLU A 175 15.64 24.21 -17.34
N ILE A 176 15.09 23.04 -17.63
CA ILE A 176 13.76 22.62 -17.18
C ILE A 176 13.80 21.22 -16.61
N ASP A 177 12.82 20.91 -15.77
CA ASP A 177 12.59 19.56 -15.28
C ASP A 177 11.29 19.00 -15.88
N ILE A 178 11.39 18.17 -16.92
CA ILE A 178 10.21 17.52 -17.52
C ILE A 178 9.83 16.36 -16.62
N VAL A 179 8.73 16.51 -15.89
CA VAL A 179 8.26 15.55 -14.88
C VAL A 179 7.09 14.68 -15.36
N ALA A 180 6.40 15.11 -16.40
CA ALA A 180 5.23 14.41 -16.90
C ALA A 180 4.99 14.66 -18.40
N VAL A 181 4.62 13.61 -19.12
CA VAL A 181 3.99 13.68 -20.44
C VAL A 181 2.62 13.04 -20.38
N ILE A 182 1.61 13.73 -20.89
CA ILE A 182 0.22 13.26 -20.87
C ILE A 182 -0.48 13.49 -22.21
N ASN A 183 -1.52 12.69 -22.45
CA ASN A 183 -2.45 12.91 -23.56
C ASN A 183 -3.43 14.07 -23.24
N ASP A 184 -4.02 14.69 -24.26
CA ASP A 184 -5.01 15.77 -24.11
C ASP A 184 -6.29 15.32 -23.40
N THR A 185 -6.69 14.06 -23.58
CA THR A 185 -7.79 13.44 -22.81
C THR A 185 -7.49 13.46 -21.32
N VAL A 186 -6.29 13.02 -20.91
CA VAL A 186 -5.83 13.01 -19.51
C VAL A 186 -5.78 14.44 -18.97
N GLY A 187 -5.21 15.38 -19.73
CA GLY A 187 -5.18 16.79 -19.34
C GLY A 187 -6.59 17.38 -19.14
N THR A 188 -7.54 17.00 -20.00
CA THR A 188 -8.94 17.42 -19.87
C THR A 188 -9.59 16.83 -18.62
N MET A 189 -9.39 15.52 -18.36
CA MET A 189 -9.89 14.86 -17.14
C MET A 189 -9.35 15.53 -15.88
N MET A 190 -8.06 15.84 -15.85
CA MET A 190 -7.38 16.43 -14.69
C MET A 190 -7.78 17.89 -14.47
N THR A 191 -7.98 18.65 -15.55
CA THR A 191 -8.50 20.02 -15.49
C THR A 191 -9.90 20.05 -14.87
N CYS A 192 -10.79 19.21 -15.39
CA CYS A 192 -12.16 19.11 -14.89
C CYS A 192 -12.23 18.45 -13.51
N GLY A 193 -11.31 17.52 -13.19
CA GLY A 193 -11.20 16.85 -11.90
C GLY A 193 -10.79 17.78 -10.76
N PHE A 194 -10.01 18.82 -11.09
CA PHE A 194 -9.71 19.89 -10.15
C PHE A 194 -10.97 20.67 -9.73
N ASP A 195 -11.85 20.98 -10.69
CA ASP A 195 -13.08 21.73 -10.45
C ASP A 195 -14.24 20.84 -9.94
N ASP A 196 -14.23 19.55 -10.27
CA ASP A 196 -15.23 18.56 -9.87
C ASP A 196 -14.58 17.19 -9.59
N ARG A 197 -14.49 16.83 -8.30
CA ARG A 197 -13.87 15.58 -7.83
C ARG A 197 -14.57 14.30 -8.31
N PHE A 198 -15.75 14.39 -8.92
CA PHE A 198 -16.42 13.25 -9.55
C PHE A 198 -15.94 12.98 -10.99
N CYS A 199 -15.01 13.77 -11.52
CA CYS A 199 -14.49 13.59 -12.88
C CYS A 199 -13.66 12.31 -13.00
N GLU A 200 -14.09 11.37 -13.83
CA GLU A 200 -13.38 10.08 -14.03
C GLU A 200 -13.19 9.74 -15.51
N ILE A 201 -13.66 10.60 -16.42
CA ILE A 201 -13.51 10.45 -17.86
C ILE A 201 -13.05 11.79 -18.45
N GLY A 202 -12.02 11.75 -19.28
CA GLY A 202 -11.61 12.86 -20.15
C GLY A 202 -11.99 12.56 -21.60
N LEU A 203 -12.73 13.46 -22.24
CA LEU A 203 -13.24 13.30 -23.59
C LEU A 203 -12.74 14.42 -24.50
N ILE A 204 -12.17 14.04 -25.64
CA ILE A 204 -11.83 14.94 -26.73
C ILE A 204 -12.75 14.68 -27.94
N VAL A 205 -13.44 15.73 -28.40
CA VAL A 205 -14.12 15.74 -29.70
C VAL A 205 -13.80 17.04 -30.43
N GLY A 206 -12.67 17.06 -31.13
CA GLY A 206 -12.13 18.21 -31.86
C GLY A 206 -11.65 17.81 -33.25
N THR A 207 -10.41 18.17 -33.60
CA THR A 207 -9.77 17.69 -34.84
C THR A 207 -9.74 16.16 -34.89
N GLY A 208 -9.37 15.53 -33.77
CA GLY A 208 -9.51 14.11 -33.53
C GLY A 208 -10.61 13.78 -32.51
N THR A 209 -10.77 12.51 -32.18
CA THR A 209 -11.55 12.10 -31.02
C THR A 209 -10.87 10.99 -30.23
N ASN A 210 -10.84 11.15 -28.91
CA ASN A 210 -10.27 10.17 -27.99
C ASN A 210 -10.96 10.28 -26.61
N ALA A 211 -10.79 9.26 -25.78
CA ALA A 211 -11.18 9.32 -24.37
C ALA A 211 -10.15 8.61 -23.46
N CYS A 212 -10.05 9.10 -22.23
CA CYS A 212 -9.39 8.41 -21.13
C CYS A 212 -10.35 8.22 -19.97
N TYR A 213 -10.06 7.28 -19.07
CA TYR A 213 -10.84 7.08 -17.85
C TYR A 213 -10.01 6.44 -16.73
N MET A 214 -10.47 6.56 -15.48
CA MET A 214 -9.85 5.90 -14.33
C MET A 214 -10.25 4.42 -14.24
N GLU A 215 -9.28 3.52 -14.47
CA GLU A 215 -9.41 2.07 -14.36
C GLU A 215 -8.78 1.55 -13.05
N HIS A 216 -9.21 0.40 -12.55
CA HIS A 216 -8.58 -0.28 -11.42
C HIS A 216 -7.30 -0.98 -11.86
N MET A 217 -6.22 -0.85 -11.08
CA MET A 217 -4.92 -1.47 -11.40
C MET A 217 -5.02 -2.99 -11.59
N ARG A 218 -5.82 -3.69 -10.77
CA ARG A 218 -6.08 -5.14 -10.93
C ARG A 218 -6.63 -5.57 -12.30
N ASN A 219 -7.19 -4.66 -13.09
CA ASN A 219 -7.72 -4.94 -14.42
C ASN A 219 -6.69 -4.63 -15.52
N ILE A 220 -5.54 -4.03 -15.18
CA ILE A 220 -4.49 -3.60 -16.12
C ILE A 220 -3.38 -4.66 -16.08
N GLU A 221 -3.55 -5.75 -16.81
CA GLU A 221 -2.60 -6.88 -16.80
C GLU A 221 -1.25 -6.55 -17.47
N LEU A 222 -1.17 -5.40 -18.15
CA LEU A 222 0.04 -4.86 -18.78
C LEU A 222 1.10 -4.40 -17.77
N LEU A 223 0.70 -4.14 -16.52
CA LEU A 223 1.59 -3.67 -15.47
C LEU A 223 1.58 -4.67 -14.31
N ASP A 224 2.72 -4.79 -13.65
CA ASP A 224 2.82 -5.56 -12.43
C ASP A 224 2.35 -4.68 -11.25
N GLY A 225 1.09 -4.88 -10.83
CA GLY A 225 0.48 -4.20 -9.69
C GLY A 225 -1.05 -4.28 -9.72
N ASP A 226 -1.67 -4.55 -8.58
CA ASP A 226 -3.13 -4.71 -8.45
C ASP A 226 -3.81 -3.60 -7.62
N GLU A 227 -3.02 -2.63 -7.13
CA GLU A 227 -3.43 -1.67 -6.11
C GLU A 227 -3.77 -0.29 -6.67
N GLY A 228 -4.85 0.31 -6.14
CA GLY A 228 -5.27 1.66 -6.56
C GLY A 228 -5.93 1.70 -7.94
N ARG A 229 -5.75 2.83 -8.62
CA ARG A 229 -6.30 3.11 -9.95
C ARG A 229 -5.24 3.76 -10.83
N MET A 230 -5.43 3.68 -12.14
CA MET A 230 -4.64 4.42 -13.10
C MET A 230 -5.55 4.92 -14.22
N CYS A 231 -5.29 6.13 -14.70
CA CYS A 231 -5.90 6.61 -15.92
C CYS A 231 -5.43 5.78 -17.11
N ILE A 232 -6.36 5.30 -17.92
CA ILE A 232 -6.10 4.60 -19.18
C ILE A 232 -6.49 5.51 -20.32
N ASN A 233 -5.57 5.70 -21.27
CA ASN A 233 -5.85 6.32 -22.55
C ASN A 233 -6.34 5.24 -23.53
N THR A 234 -7.60 5.31 -23.95
CA THR A 234 -8.21 4.26 -24.76
C THR A 234 -7.62 4.18 -26.17
N GLU A 235 -7.21 5.32 -26.74
CA GLU A 235 -6.93 5.48 -28.17
C GLU A 235 -8.07 4.92 -29.04
N TRP A 236 -9.32 5.23 -28.67
CA TRP A 236 -10.51 4.66 -29.31
C TRP A 236 -10.69 5.02 -30.78
N GLY A 237 -9.84 5.90 -31.32
CA GLY A 237 -9.92 6.36 -32.71
C GLY A 237 -9.71 5.21 -33.70
N ALA A 238 -8.88 4.24 -33.30
CA ALA A 238 -8.57 3.01 -34.04
C ALA A 238 -9.64 1.91 -33.91
N PHE A 239 -10.73 2.15 -33.20
CA PHE A 239 -11.79 1.15 -33.06
C PHE A 239 -12.35 0.77 -34.44
N GLY A 240 -12.34 -0.53 -34.75
CA GLY A 240 -12.80 -1.06 -36.04
C GLY A 240 -11.75 -1.11 -37.14
N ASP A 241 -10.48 -0.74 -36.88
CA ASP A 241 -9.35 -0.89 -37.82
C ASP A 241 -9.09 -2.36 -38.21
N ASP A 242 -9.55 -3.31 -37.38
CA ASP A 242 -9.55 -4.75 -37.62
C ASP A 242 -10.77 -5.25 -38.43
N GLY A 243 -11.64 -4.33 -38.83
CA GLY A 243 -12.88 -4.62 -39.55
C GLY A 243 -14.11 -4.82 -38.66
N ALA A 244 -14.01 -4.67 -37.32
CA ALA A 244 -15.12 -4.87 -36.39
C ALA A 244 -16.32 -3.92 -36.60
N LEU A 245 -16.15 -2.85 -37.40
CA LEU A 245 -17.16 -1.86 -37.72
C LEU A 245 -17.55 -1.83 -39.22
N GLU A 246 -17.12 -2.81 -40.03
CA GLU A 246 -17.40 -2.79 -41.48
C GLU A 246 -18.90 -2.80 -41.83
N ASP A 247 -19.72 -3.40 -40.98
CA ASP A 247 -21.18 -3.48 -41.13
C ASP A 247 -21.87 -2.11 -40.99
N ILE A 248 -21.24 -1.15 -40.31
CA ILE A 248 -21.77 0.21 -40.14
C ILE A 248 -21.06 1.24 -41.03
N ARG A 249 -19.91 0.90 -41.62
CA ARG A 249 -19.18 1.76 -42.56
C ARG A 249 -19.84 1.77 -43.93
N THR A 250 -20.06 2.97 -44.44
CA THR A 250 -20.63 3.20 -45.77
C THR A 250 -19.54 3.29 -46.85
N GLU A 251 -19.94 3.27 -48.12
CA GLU A 251 -19.02 3.54 -49.24
C GLU A 251 -18.32 4.91 -49.12
N ILE A 252 -19.01 5.91 -48.56
CA ILE A 252 -18.47 7.26 -48.37
C ILE A 252 -17.36 7.25 -47.29
N ASP A 253 -17.55 6.46 -46.23
CA ASP A 253 -16.53 6.29 -45.19
C ASP A 253 -15.28 5.59 -45.75
N ARG A 254 -15.44 4.71 -46.74
CA ARG A 254 -14.33 4.03 -47.43
C ARG A 254 -13.62 4.97 -48.42
N GLU A 255 -14.36 5.80 -49.15
CA GLU A 255 -13.78 6.81 -50.05
C GLU A 255 -12.97 7.86 -49.28
N LEU A 256 -13.51 8.35 -48.16
CA LEU A 256 -12.78 9.29 -47.29
C LEU A 256 -11.50 8.67 -46.74
N ASP A 257 -11.58 7.42 -46.27
CA ASP A 257 -10.44 6.69 -45.72
C ASP A 257 -9.32 6.49 -46.76
N ALA A 258 -9.68 6.05 -47.97
CA ALA A 258 -8.74 5.88 -49.08
C ALA A 258 -8.01 7.17 -49.48
N GLY A 259 -8.68 8.33 -49.35
CA GLY A 259 -8.10 9.65 -49.63
C GLY A 259 -7.35 10.29 -48.45
N SER A 260 -7.28 9.62 -47.30
CA SER A 260 -6.67 10.17 -46.07
C SER A 260 -5.16 9.88 -45.97
N LEU A 261 -4.46 10.60 -45.09
CA LEU A 261 -3.02 10.41 -44.85
C LEU A 261 -2.68 9.04 -44.23
N ASN A 262 -3.65 8.42 -43.55
CA ASN A 262 -3.51 7.19 -42.77
C ASN A 262 -4.60 6.19 -43.17
N SER A 263 -4.70 5.88 -44.46
CA SER A 263 -5.63 4.89 -45.01
C SER A 263 -5.61 3.58 -44.21
N GLY A 264 -6.79 3.03 -43.91
CA GLY A 264 -6.98 1.81 -43.13
C GLY A 264 -6.81 1.96 -41.62
N ASN A 265 -6.47 3.15 -41.12
CA ASN A 265 -6.29 3.41 -39.69
C ASN A 265 -7.26 4.48 -39.19
N GLN A 266 -7.49 4.54 -37.88
CA GLN A 266 -8.34 5.54 -37.22
C GLN A 266 -9.77 5.59 -37.80
N LEU A 267 -10.33 4.42 -38.13
CA LEU A 267 -11.59 4.31 -38.86
C LEU A 267 -12.78 4.86 -38.06
N PHE A 268 -12.82 4.62 -36.75
CA PHE A 268 -13.85 5.20 -35.88
C PHE A 268 -13.71 6.72 -35.77
N GLU A 269 -12.49 7.23 -35.61
CA GLU A 269 -12.22 8.66 -35.57
C GLU A 269 -12.72 9.35 -36.85
N LYS A 270 -12.48 8.75 -38.02
CA LYS A 270 -12.95 9.23 -39.33
C LYS A 270 -14.47 9.37 -39.46
N MET A 271 -15.23 8.61 -38.69
CA MET A 271 -16.69 8.70 -38.65
C MET A 271 -17.22 9.75 -37.65
N VAL A 272 -16.36 10.29 -36.76
CA VAL A 272 -16.78 11.10 -35.61
C VAL A 272 -16.14 12.48 -35.57
N SER A 273 -14.84 12.63 -35.84
CA SER A 273 -14.10 13.85 -35.51
C SER A 273 -14.32 15.00 -36.50
N GLY A 274 -13.96 16.21 -36.06
CA GLY A 274 -14.14 17.44 -36.82
C GLY A 274 -13.23 17.57 -38.04
N MET A 275 -12.14 16.81 -38.14
CA MET A 275 -11.30 16.80 -39.36
C MET A 275 -12.03 16.18 -40.56
N TYR A 276 -12.97 15.24 -40.31
CA TYR A 276 -13.55 14.41 -41.36
C TYR A 276 -15.03 14.68 -41.64
N GLN A 277 -15.78 15.22 -40.67
CA GLN A 277 -17.22 15.47 -40.84
C GLN A 277 -17.57 16.34 -42.06
N GLY A 278 -16.83 17.44 -42.31
CA GLY A 278 -17.04 18.30 -43.47
C GLY A 278 -16.81 17.56 -44.79
N GLU A 279 -15.76 16.76 -44.86
CA GLU A 279 -15.41 15.97 -46.05
C GLU A 279 -16.43 14.85 -46.31
N LEU A 280 -16.95 14.19 -45.27
CA LEU A 280 -18.07 13.24 -45.40
C LEU A 280 -19.30 13.90 -46.03
N VAL A 281 -19.63 15.12 -45.61
CA VAL A 281 -20.75 15.88 -46.21
C VAL A 281 -20.44 16.19 -47.67
N ARG A 282 -19.23 16.68 -47.99
CA ARG A 282 -18.82 16.98 -49.36
C ARG A 282 -18.97 15.78 -50.28
N LEU A 283 -18.46 14.62 -49.88
CA LEU A 283 -18.51 13.38 -50.66
C LEU A 283 -19.96 12.95 -50.93
N ILE A 284 -20.84 13.07 -49.93
CA ILE A 284 -22.28 12.80 -50.13
C ILE A 284 -22.88 13.78 -51.14
N LEU A 285 -22.57 15.07 -51.04
CA LEU A 285 -23.06 16.08 -51.98
C LEU A 285 -22.56 15.83 -53.41
N VAL A 286 -21.29 15.45 -53.58
CA VAL A 286 -20.71 15.05 -54.88
C VAL A 286 -21.46 13.86 -55.45
N LYS A 287 -21.70 12.81 -54.64
CA LYS A 287 -22.43 11.63 -55.07
C LYS A 287 -23.88 11.98 -55.48
N MET A 288 -24.59 12.73 -54.65
CA MET A 288 -25.97 13.16 -54.93
C MET A 288 -26.05 14.05 -56.18
N ALA A 289 -25.04 14.89 -56.43
CA ALA A 289 -24.95 15.68 -57.66
C ALA A 289 -24.75 14.77 -58.89
N ARG A 290 -23.80 13.82 -58.83
CA ARG A 290 -23.54 12.88 -59.94
C ARG A 290 -24.73 11.98 -60.26
N GLU A 291 -25.56 11.65 -59.28
CA GLU A 291 -26.79 10.88 -59.44
C GLU A 291 -28.01 11.74 -59.85
N HIS A 292 -27.80 13.01 -60.21
CA HIS A 292 -28.85 13.97 -60.59
C HIS A 292 -29.91 14.25 -59.49
N LEU A 293 -29.60 13.94 -58.23
CA LEU A 293 -30.50 14.17 -57.08
C LEU A 293 -30.44 15.60 -56.55
N MET A 294 -29.32 16.31 -56.79
CA MET A 294 -29.09 17.68 -56.35
C MET A 294 -28.44 18.52 -57.45
N PHE A 295 -28.57 19.85 -57.32
CA PHE A 295 -27.90 20.85 -58.16
C PHE A 295 -28.13 20.66 -59.67
N LYS A 296 -29.28 20.08 -60.05
CA LYS A 296 -29.62 19.71 -61.44
C LYS A 296 -28.55 18.83 -62.11
N GLY A 297 -27.84 18.02 -61.33
CA GLY A 297 -26.77 17.15 -61.84
C GLY A 297 -25.41 17.83 -62.04
N LYS A 298 -25.26 19.11 -61.65
CA LYS A 298 -24.03 19.87 -61.89
C LYS A 298 -23.05 19.72 -60.74
N THR A 299 -21.78 19.57 -61.08
CA THR A 299 -20.64 19.64 -60.15
C THR A 299 -19.75 20.83 -60.50
N THR A 300 -19.06 21.39 -59.51
CA THR A 300 -18.11 22.49 -59.67
C THR A 300 -16.71 22.07 -59.21
N PRO A 301 -15.63 22.73 -59.66
CA PRO A 301 -14.30 22.52 -59.09
C PRO A 301 -14.30 22.71 -57.57
N GLY A 302 -15.00 23.74 -57.06
CA GLY A 302 -15.16 23.98 -55.63
C GLY A 302 -15.75 22.79 -54.87
N LEU A 303 -16.79 22.15 -55.40
CA LEU A 303 -17.40 20.96 -54.79
C LEU A 303 -16.52 19.71 -54.91
N LEU A 304 -15.77 19.56 -56.00
CA LEU A 304 -14.93 18.39 -56.28
C LEU A 304 -13.61 18.40 -55.50
N THR A 305 -13.11 19.56 -55.09
CA THR A 305 -11.87 19.69 -54.31
C THR A 305 -12.03 19.22 -52.86
N THR A 306 -11.21 18.27 -52.45
CA THR A 306 -11.12 17.75 -51.08
C THR A 306 -10.90 18.88 -50.07
N GLY A 307 -11.64 18.87 -48.96
CA GLY A 307 -11.48 19.83 -47.86
C GLY A 307 -12.11 21.21 -48.09
N HIS A 308 -12.73 21.48 -49.25
CA HIS A 308 -13.43 22.76 -49.50
C HIS A 308 -14.76 22.89 -48.75
N PHE A 309 -15.36 21.79 -48.26
CA PHE A 309 -16.50 21.85 -47.34
C PHE A 309 -16.00 21.67 -45.90
N LEU A 310 -15.89 22.77 -45.17
CA LEU A 310 -15.36 22.77 -43.80
C LEU A 310 -16.41 22.28 -42.80
N THR A 311 -15.94 21.62 -41.73
CA THR A 311 -16.82 21.21 -40.62
C THR A 311 -17.45 22.42 -39.91
N SER A 312 -16.81 23.59 -39.91
CA SER A 312 -17.43 24.82 -39.41
C SER A 312 -18.74 25.16 -40.12
N TYR A 313 -18.85 24.87 -41.41
CA TYR A 313 -20.09 25.09 -42.15
C TYR A 313 -21.24 24.21 -41.63
N ILE A 314 -20.95 23.00 -41.12
CA ILE A 314 -21.98 22.16 -40.49
C ILE A 314 -22.56 22.87 -39.26
N TYR A 315 -21.72 23.53 -38.47
CA TYR A 315 -22.13 24.25 -37.26
C TYR A 315 -23.03 25.44 -37.63
N ASP A 316 -22.60 26.22 -38.62
CA ASP A 316 -23.33 27.39 -39.10
C ASP A 316 -24.68 26.99 -39.70
N ILE A 317 -24.70 25.92 -40.50
CA ILE A 317 -25.91 25.40 -41.15
C ILE A 317 -26.93 24.86 -40.14
N ASP A 318 -26.49 24.20 -39.06
CA ASP A 318 -27.38 23.72 -38.00
C ASP A 318 -27.90 24.87 -37.09
N THR A 319 -27.21 26.02 -37.08
CA THR A 319 -27.57 27.19 -36.26
C THR A 319 -28.45 28.19 -37.02
N GLU A 320 -28.07 28.55 -38.25
CA GLU A 320 -28.72 29.58 -39.06
C GLU A 320 -29.14 29.04 -40.44
N LYS A 321 -30.45 28.93 -40.66
CA LYS A 321 -31.01 28.36 -41.90
C LYS A 321 -30.60 29.12 -43.17
N LEU A 322 -30.34 30.41 -43.08
CA LEU A 322 -29.99 31.27 -44.22
C LEU A 322 -28.52 31.14 -44.66
N VAL A 323 -27.67 30.46 -43.87
CA VAL A 323 -26.24 30.32 -44.17
C VAL A 323 -25.98 29.22 -45.22
N THR A 324 -26.87 28.24 -45.35
CA THR A 324 -26.68 27.11 -46.29
C THR A 324 -26.52 27.58 -47.73
N GLU A 325 -27.31 28.57 -48.17
CA GLU A 325 -27.19 29.10 -49.53
C GLU A 325 -25.84 29.79 -49.75
N LYS A 326 -25.36 30.56 -48.76
CA LYS A 326 -24.06 31.23 -48.82
C LYS A 326 -22.91 30.24 -48.94
N VAL A 327 -22.92 29.17 -48.14
CA VAL A 327 -21.90 28.11 -48.18
C VAL A 327 -21.90 27.44 -49.55
N LEU A 328 -23.06 27.04 -50.07
CA LEU A 328 -23.16 26.37 -51.36
C LEU A 328 -22.74 27.29 -52.53
N ARG A 329 -23.12 28.58 -52.49
CA ARG A 329 -22.64 29.57 -53.48
C ARG A 329 -21.13 29.81 -53.39
N GLY A 330 -20.54 29.71 -52.20
CA GLY A 330 -19.08 29.76 -52.00
C GLY A 330 -18.33 28.57 -52.61
N LEU A 331 -19.03 27.50 -52.99
CA LEU A 331 -18.51 26.37 -53.76
C LEU A 331 -18.81 26.51 -55.26
N ASP A 332 -19.14 27.71 -55.73
CA ASP A 332 -19.53 28.06 -57.10
C ASP A 332 -20.81 27.34 -57.60
N LEU A 333 -21.66 26.86 -56.68
CA LEU A 333 -22.94 26.24 -57.03
C LEU A 333 -24.05 27.29 -57.12
N ASP A 334 -25.10 26.97 -57.88
CA ASP A 334 -26.35 27.74 -57.92
C ASP A 334 -27.48 26.92 -57.28
N PRO A 335 -27.59 26.90 -55.92
CA PRO A 335 -28.48 25.99 -55.21
C PRO A 335 -29.94 26.47 -55.26
N THR A 336 -30.87 25.52 -55.40
CA THR A 336 -32.30 25.75 -55.17
C THR A 336 -32.64 25.71 -53.67
N ALA A 337 -33.85 26.15 -53.30
CA ALA A 337 -34.34 26.03 -51.93
C ALA A 337 -34.38 24.56 -51.43
N GLU A 338 -34.71 23.61 -52.31
CA GLU A 338 -34.68 22.18 -52.00
C GLU A 338 -33.25 21.66 -51.86
N ASP A 339 -32.29 22.14 -52.66
CA ASP A 339 -30.87 21.80 -52.47
C ASP A 339 -30.36 22.25 -51.10
N CYS A 340 -30.69 23.48 -50.68
CA CYS A 340 -30.35 23.97 -49.35
C CYS A 340 -30.99 23.12 -48.23
N LYS A 341 -32.22 22.64 -48.44
CA LYS A 341 -32.93 21.79 -47.47
C LYS A 341 -32.32 20.39 -47.41
N ALA A 342 -31.93 19.83 -48.55
CA ALA A 342 -31.23 18.55 -48.66
C ALA A 342 -29.84 18.62 -48.01
N THR A 343 -29.04 19.65 -48.29
CA THR A 343 -27.72 19.87 -47.65
C THR A 343 -27.86 19.95 -46.13
N ARG A 344 -28.81 20.72 -45.61
CA ARG A 344 -29.11 20.76 -44.16
C ARG A 344 -29.40 19.38 -43.60
N ARG A 345 -30.19 18.58 -44.33
CA ARG A 345 -30.53 17.22 -43.90
C ARG A 345 -29.31 16.30 -43.87
N VAL A 346 -28.39 16.43 -44.83
CA VAL A 346 -27.12 15.68 -44.86
C VAL A 346 -26.25 16.07 -43.67
N CYS A 347 -26.02 17.37 -43.44
CA CYS A 347 -25.28 17.89 -42.27
C CYS A 347 -25.84 17.37 -40.94
N HIS A 348 -27.17 17.40 -40.80
CA HIS A 348 -27.85 16.87 -39.61
C HIS A 348 -27.63 15.37 -39.41
N ILE A 349 -27.70 14.58 -40.48
CA ILE A 349 -27.53 13.11 -40.40
C ILE A 349 -26.09 12.76 -40.02
N ILE A 350 -25.09 13.41 -40.63
CA ILE A 350 -23.67 13.15 -40.34
C ILE A 350 -23.29 13.55 -38.93
N SER A 351 -23.64 14.76 -38.50
CA SER A 351 -23.37 15.22 -37.13
C SER A 351 -24.12 14.39 -36.08
N LYS A 352 -25.36 13.95 -36.36
CA LYS A 352 -26.11 13.06 -35.47
C LYS A 352 -25.47 11.67 -35.37
N ARG A 353 -25.02 11.08 -36.49
CA ARG A 353 -24.31 9.81 -36.50
C ARG A 353 -23.05 9.90 -35.64
N ALA A 354 -22.23 10.93 -35.85
CA ALA A 354 -21.02 11.17 -35.07
C ALA A 354 -21.29 11.27 -33.57
N ALA A 355 -22.32 12.03 -33.17
CA ALA A 355 -22.71 12.16 -31.76
C ALA A 355 -23.20 10.82 -31.16
N HIS A 356 -23.92 10.01 -31.93
CA HIS A 356 -24.42 8.71 -31.48
C HIS A 356 -23.30 7.66 -31.35
N LEU A 357 -22.33 7.65 -32.28
CA LEU A 357 -21.16 6.78 -32.20
C LEU A 357 -20.29 7.10 -30.99
N CYS A 358 -20.00 8.40 -30.75
CA CYS A 358 -19.31 8.86 -29.55
C CYS A 358 -20.08 8.49 -28.26
N ALA A 359 -21.42 8.53 -28.28
CA ALA A 359 -22.23 8.08 -27.16
C ALA A 359 -22.07 6.57 -26.87
N ALA A 360 -21.98 5.73 -27.91
CA ALA A 360 -21.84 4.28 -27.75
C ALA A 360 -20.56 3.90 -26.99
N THR A 361 -19.43 4.52 -27.34
CA THR A 361 -18.14 4.25 -26.71
C THR A 361 -18.08 4.83 -25.30
N LEU A 362 -18.64 6.02 -25.05
CA LEU A 362 -18.77 6.56 -23.67
C LEU A 362 -19.64 5.67 -22.77
N VAL A 363 -20.72 5.09 -23.30
CA VAL A 363 -21.59 4.17 -22.56
C VAL A 363 -20.81 2.95 -22.07
N ALA A 364 -19.87 2.44 -22.86
CA ALA A 364 -19.03 1.32 -22.46
C ALA A 364 -18.11 1.71 -21.29
N LEU A 365 -17.46 2.89 -21.36
CA LEU A 365 -16.64 3.42 -20.26
C LEU A 365 -17.43 3.59 -18.98
N LEU A 366 -18.63 4.18 -19.05
CA LEU A 366 -19.50 4.39 -17.90
C LEU A 366 -19.92 3.07 -17.25
N ARG A 367 -20.24 2.05 -18.05
CA ARG A 367 -20.54 0.71 -17.54
C ARG A 367 -19.34 0.07 -16.89
N GLN A 368 -18.16 0.20 -17.49
CA GLN A 368 -16.92 -0.32 -16.91
C GLN A 368 -16.65 0.31 -15.54
N ILE A 369 -16.73 1.64 -15.42
CA ILE A 369 -16.54 2.35 -14.13
C ILE A 369 -17.59 1.92 -13.09
N ARG A 370 -18.86 1.79 -13.49
CA ARG A 370 -19.93 1.35 -12.59
C ARG A 370 -19.66 -0.06 -12.06
N ASP A 371 -19.34 -0.99 -12.97
CA ASP A 371 -19.11 -2.40 -12.64
C ASP A 371 -17.86 -2.56 -11.76
N ASN A 372 -16.80 -1.79 -12.03
CA ASN A 372 -15.60 -1.67 -11.20
C ASN A 372 -15.89 -1.28 -9.75
N LYS A 373 -16.80 -0.33 -9.56
CA LYS A 373 -17.25 0.15 -8.25
C LYS A 373 -18.26 -0.77 -7.58
N ALA A 374 -18.70 -1.84 -8.27
CA ALA A 374 -19.80 -2.71 -7.83
C ALA A 374 -21.05 -1.90 -7.40
N ALA A 375 -21.33 -0.80 -8.11
CA ALA A 375 -22.39 0.14 -7.75
C ALA A 375 -23.66 -0.11 -8.58
N GLU A 376 -24.83 -0.10 -7.93
CA GLU A 376 -26.11 -0.18 -8.65
C GLU A 376 -26.36 1.07 -9.51
N LYS A 377 -25.97 2.25 -9.00
CA LYS A 377 -26.03 3.53 -9.71
C LYS A 377 -24.66 4.21 -9.69
N LEU A 378 -24.28 4.82 -10.80
CA LEU A 378 -23.04 5.59 -10.92
C LEU A 378 -23.33 7.08 -10.97
N ARG A 379 -22.66 7.87 -10.12
CA ARG A 379 -22.55 9.32 -10.30
C ARG A 379 -21.13 9.65 -10.75
N THR A 380 -20.99 10.34 -11.88
CA THR A 380 -19.67 10.68 -12.43
C THR A 380 -19.73 11.92 -13.31
N THR A 381 -18.57 12.55 -13.50
CA THR A 381 -18.39 13.70 -14.39
C THR A 381 -17.49 13.31 -15.56
N ILE A 382 -17.87 13.74 -16.76
CA ILE A 382 -17.08 13.65 -17.99
C ILE A 382 -16.54 15.05 -18.27
N GLY A 383 -15.22 15.23 -18.14
CA GLY A 383 -14.53 16.42 -18.61
C GLY A 383 -14.42 16.42 -20.12
N VAL A 384 -14.86 17.49 -20.79
CA VAL A 384 -14.91 17.54 -22.26
C VAL A 384 -14.13 18.72 -22.81
N ASP A 385 -13.36 18.47 -23.86
CA ASP A 385 -12.75 19.49 -24.72
C ASP A 385 -12.86 19.09 -26.20
N GLY A 386 -12.53 20.02 -27.10
CA GLY A 386 -12.53 19.85 -28.55
C GLY A 386 -13.49 20.80 -29.26
N SER A 387 -13.07 21.24 -30.44
CA SER A 387 -13.77 22.26 -31.24
C SER A 387 -15.17 21.83 -31.69
N VAL A 388 -15.41 20.55 -31.96
CA VAL A 388 -16.74 20.05 -32.37
C VAL A 388 -17.71 20.17 -31.20
N TYR A 389 -17.33 19.67 -30.03
CA TYR A 389 -18.22 19.72 -28.85
C TYR A 389 -18.46 21.17 -28.37
N LYS A 390 -17.42 22.01 -28.42
CA LYS A 390 -17.48 23.43 -28.00
C LYS A 390 -18.34 24.28 -28.94
N ASN A 391 -18.14 24.15 -30.25
CA ASN A 391 -18.72 25.08 -31.22
C ASN A 391 -20.05 24.57 -31.80
N HIS A 392 -20.32 23.26 -31.74
CA HIS A 392 -21.55 22.67 -32.27
C HIS A 392 -22.56 22.30 -31.17
N ASN A 393 -23.39 23.27 -30.77
CA ASN A 393 -24.41 23.09 -29.72
C ASN A 393 -25.37 21.91 -29.95
N ALA A 394 -25.71 21.61 -31.21
CA ALA A 394 -26.60 20.49 -31.50
C ALA A 394 -25.91 19.13 -31.33
N PHE A 395 -24.60 19.05 -31.61
CA PHE A 395 -23.80 17.84 -31.36
C PHE A 395 -23.76 17.51 -29.87
N SER A 396 -23.37 18.46 -29.02
CA SER A 396 -23.28 18.25 -27.58
C SER A 396 -24.62 17.84 -26.97
N ARG A 397 -25.72 18.48 -27.38
CA ARG A 397 -27.08 18.08 -26.98
C ARG A 397 -27.45 16.66 -27.41
N ARG A 398 -27.12 16.26 -28.65
CA ARG A 398 -27.42 14.92 -29.19
C ARG A 398 -26.61 13.85 -28.44
N LEU A 399 -25.32 14.08 -28.23
CA LEU A 399 -24.43 13.22 -27.47
C LEU A 399 -24.96 13.00 -26.04
N ASN A 400 -25.19 14.09 -25.31
CA ASN A 400 -25.62 14.03 -23.91
C ASN A 400 -26.99 13.35 -23.76
N LYS A 401 -27.90 13.60 -24.71
CA LYS A 401 -29.21 12.93 -24.73
C LYS A 401 -29.08 11.43 -25.00
N MET A 402 -28.22 11.03 -25.94
CA MET A 402 -28.04 9.61 -26.27
C MET A 402 -27.37 8.84 -25.13
N VAL A 403 -26.33 9.40 -24.50
CA VAL A 403 -25.69 8.78 -23.33
C VAL A 403 -26.71 8.52 -22.22
N ARG A 404 -27.47 9.55 -21.79
CA ARG A 404 -28.50 9.39 -20.75
C ARG A 404 -29.58 8.37 -21.09
N ARG A 405 -29.88 8.19 -22.38
CA ARG A 405 -30.86 7.22 -22.85
C ARG A 405 -30.37 5.78 -22.76
N LEU A 406 -29.08 5.54 -23.01
CA LEU A 406 -28.48 4.19 -23.05
C LEU A 406 -27.96 3.70 -21.69
N VAL A 407 -27.70 4.62 -20.75
CA VAL A 407 -27.30 4.31 -19.37
C VAL A 407 -28.15 5.08 -18.36
N PRO A 408 -29.44 4.70 -18.19
CA PRO A 408 -30.33 5.39 -17.24
C PRO A 408 -29.87 5.26 -15.77
N ASP A 409 -29.06 4.25 -15.45
CA ASP A 409 -28.52 4.02 -14.10
C ASP A 409 -27.28 4.88 -13.78
N CYS A 410 -26.86 5.74 -14.69
CA CYS A 410 -25.72 6.64 -14.52
C CYS A 410 -26.18 8.11 -14.52
N ASP A 411 -25.96 8.82 -13.41
CA ASP A 411 -26.07 10.27 -13.33
C ASP A 411 -24.78 10.92 -13.82
N VAL A 412 -24.82 11.39 -15.08
CA VAL A 412 -23.66 11.89 -15.82
C VAL A 412 -23.72 13.40 -15.98
N ARG A 413 -22.71 14.08 -15.43
CA ARG A 413 -22.45 15.50 -15.66
C ARG A 413 -21.39 15.66 -16.75
N PHE A 414 -21.67 16.50 -17.75
CA PHE A 414 -20.66 16.90 -18.74
C PHE A 414 -20.11 18.27 -18.33
N LEU A 415 -18.80 18.36 -18.07
CA LEU A 415 -18.13 19.58 -17.67
C LEU A 415 -17.17 20.03 -18.77
N LEU A 416 -17.36 21.24 -19.30
CA LEU A 416 -16.51 21.76 -20.36
C LEU A 416 -15.20 22.31 -19.76
N SER A 417 -14.05 21.87 -20.28
CA SER A 417 -12.77 22.47 -19.92
C SER A 417 -12.61 23.86 -20.55
N GLN A 418 -12.68 24.91 -19.73
CA GLN A 418 -12.55 26.30 -20.19
C GLN A 418 -11.13 26.62 -20.69
N HIS A 419 -10.11 26.03 -20.06
CA HIS A 419 -8.70 26.33 -20.33
C HIS A 419 -7.97 25.21 -21.07
N GLY A 420 -8.71 24.19 -21.52
CA GLY A 420 -8.23 23.06 -22.29
C GLY A 420 -7.38 22.07 -21.48
N SER A 421 -6.69 21.18 -22.18
CA SER A 421 -5.82 20.14 -21.61
C SER A 421 -4.59 20.70 -20.90
N SER A 422 -4.17 21.92 -21.21
CA SER A 422 -2.90 22.48 -20.75
C SER A 422 -2.88 22.83 -19.25
N LYS A 423 -4.02 23.22 -18.64
CA LYS A 423 -4.16 23.30 -17.16
C LYS A 423 -3.93 21.92 -16.53
N GLY A 424 -4.41 20.87 -17.19
CA GLY A 424 -4.31 19.48 -16.74
C GLY A 424 -2.89 18.95 -16.67
N ALA A 425 -2.02 19.31 -17.61
CA ALA A 425 -0.60 18.97 -17.54
C ALA A 425 0.07 19.54 -16.30
N ALA A 426 -0.21 20.81 -15.97
CA ALA A 426 0.26 21.39 -14.72
C ALA A 426 -0.34 20.68 -13.49
N MET A 427 -1.61 20.29 -13.51
CA MET A 427 -2.22 19.54 -12.41
C MET A 427 -1.59 18.15 -12.24
N VAL A 428 -1.30 17.42 -13.32
CA VAL A 428 -0.60 16.13 -13.25
C VAL A 428 0.78 16.30 -12.67
N THR A 429 1.53 17.31 -13.12
CA THR A 429 2.82 17.68 -12.55
C THR A 429 2.72 17.98 -11.05
N ALA A 430 1.70 18.72 -10.62
CA ALA A 430 1.47 19.02 -9.22
C ALA A 430 1.12 17.76 -8.39
N VAL A 431 0.29 16.87 -8.94
CA VAL A 431 -0.05 15.58 -8.32
C VAL A 431 1.18 14.68 -8.20
N ALA A 432 2.00 14.60 -9.24
CA ALA A 432 3.24 13.82 -9.23
C ALA A 432 4.23 14.34 -8.19
N PHE A 433 4.42 15.66 -8.12
CA PHE A 433 5.27 16.30 -7.13
C PHE A 433 4.79 16.06 -5.70
N ARG A 434 3.46 16.18 -5.47
CA ARG A 434 2.82 15.85 -4.19
C ARG A 434 3.05 14.39 -3.82
N PHE A 435 2.83 13.45 -4.73
CA PHE A 435 2.99 12.02 -4.46
C PHE A 435 4.44 11.68 -4.09
N ALA A 436 5.43 12.25 -4.80
CA ALA A 436 6.83 12.10 -4.47
C ALA A 436 7.17 12.65 -3.07
N ALA A 437 6.64 13.83 -2.72
CA ALA A 437 6.84 14.43 -1.40
C ALA A 437 6.19 13.58 -0.28
N GLN A 438 4.97 13.06 -0.52
CA GLN A 438 4.29 12.15 0.41
C GLN A 438 5.08 10.86 0.62
N GLN A 439 5.61 10.26 -0.46
CA GLN A 439 6.41 9.05 -0.38
C GLN A 439 7.73 9.29 0.37
N ALA A 440 8.40 10.41 0.12
CA ALA A 440 9.62 10.79 0.84
C ALA A 440 9.34 10.99 2.34
N GLU A 441 8.22 11.62 2.71
CA GLU A 441 7.86 11.81 4.12
C GLU A 441 7.47 10.48 4.80
N ARG A 442 6.74 9.60 4.12
CA ARG A 442 6.46 8.23 4.60
C ARG A 442 7.76 7.50 4.90
N GLN A 443 8.69 7.51 3.94
CA GLN A 443 9.97 6.83 4.06
C GLN A 443 10.80 7.41 5.20
N ARG A 444 10.84 8.73 5.35
CA ARG A 444 11.53 9.41 6.45
C ARG A 444 11.04 8.97 7.82
N ILE A 445 9.73 8.79 8.00
CA ILE A 445 9.16 8.31 9.27
C ILE A 445 9.51 6.83 9.48
N LEU A 446 9.34 5.98 8.47
CA LEU A 446 9.64 4.55 8.58
C LEU A 446 11.13 4.28 8.83
N ASP A 447 12.02 5.09 8.25
CA ASP A 447 13.47 4.96 8.46
C ASP A 447 13.89 5.21 9.90
N THR A 448 13.12 5.98 10.69
CA THR A 448 13.38 6.14 12.14
C THR A 448 13.23 4.82 12.90
N LEU A 449 12.46 3.87 12.37
CA LEU A 449 12.23 2.54 12.95
C LEU A 449 13.16 1.48 12.36
N ARG A 450 14.00 1.81 11.37
CA ARG A 450 14.91 0.84 10.74
C ARG A 450 16.26 0.88 11.43
N LEU A 451 16.75 -0.30 11.82
CA LEU A 451 18.08 -0.44 12.44
C LEU A 451 19.10 -0.91 11.40
N SER A 452 20.21 -0.17 11.32
CA SER A 452 21.38 -0.60 10.58
C SER A 452 22.12 -1.71 11.33
N ARG A 453 22.92 -2.49 10.58
CA ARG A 453 23.79 -3.52 11.16
C ARG A 453 24.72 -2.98 12.25
N GLN A 454 25.25 -1.76 12.08
CA GLN A 454 26.12 -1.14 13.07
C GLN A 454 25.37 -0.81 14.37
N GLN A 455 24.13 -0.35 14.27
CA GLN A 455 23.29 -0.12 15.46
C GLN A 455 22.97 -1.44 16.18
N LEU A 456 22.69 -2.52 15.45
CA LEU A 456 22.45 -3.84 16.06
C LEU A 456 23.68 -4.41 16.77
N LEU A 457 24.89 -4.23 16.21
CA LEU A 457 26.14 -4.58 16.89
C LEU A 457 26.34 -3.77 18.17
N GLU A 458 25.96 -2.49 18.17
CA GLU A 458 26.04 -1.64 19.35
C GLU A 458 25.04 -2.08 20.44
N VAL A 459 23.81 -2.43 20.06
CA VAL A 459 22.81 -3.03 20.98
C VAL A 459 23.37 -4.30 21.61
N LYS A 460 23.94 -5.22 20.81
CA LYS A 460 24.59 -6.45 21.29
C LYS A 460 25.72 -6.14 22.29
N ARG A 461 26.57 -5.15 21.97
CA ARG A 461 27.69 -4.74 22.82
C ARG A 461 27.20 -4.20 24.17
N ARG A 462 26.24 -3.27 24.15
CA ARG A 462 25.63 -2.68 25.37
C ARG A 462 24.92 -3.74 26.22
N MET A 463 24.21 -4.68 25.60
CA MET A 463 23.60 -5.83 26.31
C MET A 463 24.68 -6.66 27.02
N SER A 464 25.77 -6.99 26.32
CA SER A 464 26.88 -7.77 26.90
C SER A 464 27.51 -7.08 28.12
N GLU A 465 27.68 -5.75 28.07
CA GLU A 465 28.19 -4.97 29.20
C GLU A 465 27.24 -5.00 30.40
N GLN A 466 25.93 -4.88 30.17
CA GLN A 466 24.95 -4.95 31.24
C GLN A 466 24.88 -6.35 31.85
N MET A 467 25.05 -7.41 31.06
CA MET A 467 25.10 -8.78 31.59
C MET A 467 26.25 -8.95 32.59
N LEU A 468 27.43 -8.43 32.26
CA LEU A 468 28.59 -8.46 33.16
C LEU A 468 28.32 -7.67 34.45
N ARG A 469 27.70 -6.49 34.34
CA ARG A 469 27.37 -5.67 35.51
C ARG A 469 26.34 -6.33 36.42
N GLY A 470 25.31 -6.93 35.83
CA GLY A 470 24.24 -7.62 36.56
C GLY A 470 24.71 -8.86 37.30
N LEU A 471 25.71 -9.57 36.78
CA LEU A 471 26.30 -10.74 37.43
C LEU A 471 27.29 -10.38 38.56
N SER A 472 27.93 -9.20 38.50
CA SER A 472 28.90 -8.80 39.52
C SER A 472 28.25 -8.21 40.76
N LYS A 473 28.68 -8.66 41.94
CA LYS A 473 28.19 -8.21 43.24
C LYS A 473 28.40 -6.71 43.48
N GLN A 474 29.44 -6.11 42.88
CA GLN A 474 29.75 -4.69 43.05
C GLN A 474 28.84 -3.78 42.22
N THR A 475 28.36 -4.26 41.08
CA THR A 475 27.66 -3.44 40.08
C THR A 475 26.22 -3.87 39.81
N HIS A 476 25.76 -4.96 40.42
CA HIS A 476 24.42 -5.54 40.27
C HIS A 476 23.30 -4.49 40.41
N GLU A 477 23.34 -3.69 41.48
CA GLU A 477 22.32 -2.66 41.74
C GLU A 477 22.27 -1.56 40.68
N GLN A 478 23.38 -1.31 39.98
CA GLN A 478 23.48 -0.29 38.94
C GLN A 478 23.11 -0.81 37.55
N SER A 479 22.98 -2.13 37.38
CA SER A 479 22.63 -2.71 36.09
C SER A 479 21.12 -2.65 35.85
N SER A 480 20.75 -2.38 34.60
CA SER A 480 19.39 -2.56 34.12
C SER A 480 19.02 -4.04 33.96
N LEU A 481 20.00 -4.93 33.81
CA LEU A 481 19.80 -6.38 33.79
C LEU A 481 20.02 -6.97 35.17
N LYS A 482 18.99 -7.59 35.73
CA LYS A 482 19.07 -8.14 37.08
C LYS A 482 19.84 -9.45 37.16
N MET A 483 19.91 -10.24 36.07
CA MET A 483 20.72 -11.48 36.04
C MET A 483 20.47 -12.36 37.28
N LEU A 484 19.19 -12.64 37.56
CA LEU A 484 18.69 -13.28 38.77
C LEU A 484 19.09 -14.76 38.81
N PRO A 485 19.79 -15.21 39.87
CA PRO A 485 20.09 -16.62 40.09
C PRO A 485 18.80 -17.43 40.34
N THR A 486 18.64 -18.54 39.63
CA THR A 486 17.41 -19.38 39.70
C THR A 486 17.57 -20.61 40.60
N TYR A 487 18.79 -20.89 41.06
CA TYR A 487 19.17 -22.11 41.79
C TYR A 487 18.98 -23.43 41.02
N VAL A 488 18.61 -23.38 39.74
CA VAL A 488 18.63 -24.54 38.83
C VAL A 488 20.07 -24.73 38.34
N ARG A 489 20.76 -25.77 38.82
CA ARG A 489 22.20 -26.00 38.56
C ARG A 489 22.51 -26.94 37.38
N SER A 490 21.51 -27.64 36.85
CA SER A 490 21.69 -28.55 35.72
C SER A 490 20.41 -28.67 34.90
N THR A 491 20.57 -28.94 33.60
CA THR A 491 19.49 -29.35 32.71
C THR A 491 19.10 -30.80 33.01
N PRO A 492 17.94 -31.28 32.51
CA PRO A 492 17.53 -32.66 32.73
C PRO A 492 18.56 -33.65 32.16
N ASP A 493 18.75 -34.78 32.85
CA ASP A 493 19.71 -35.82 32.45
C ASP A 493 19.06 -37.16 32.09
N GLY A 494 17.73 -37.23 32.15
CA GLY A 494 16.94 -38.42 31.82
C GLY A 494 16.73 -39.37 33.00
N THR A 495 17.24 -39.05 34.19
CA THR A 495 17.00 -39.85 35.41
C THR A 495 15.75 -39.42 36.18
N GLU A 496 15.11 -38.33 35.75
CA GLU A 496 13.89 -37.80 36.36
C GLU A 496 12.73 -38.80 36.24
N HIS A 497 12.02 -39.03 37.34
CA HIS A 497 10.83 -39.89 37.36
C HIS A 497 9.90 -39.50 38.51
N GLY A 498 8.60 -39.71 38.32
CA GLY A 498 7.55 -39.44 39.32
C GLY A 498 6.37 -38.64 38.80
N ASP A 499 5.42 -38.39 39.70
CA ASP A 499 4.21 -37.60 39.44
C ASP A 499 4.35 -36.23 40.09
N PHE A 500 4.20 -35.17 39.30
CA PHE A 500 4.44 -33.79 39.71
C PHE A 500 3.24 -32.92 39.36
N LEU A 501 2.91 -31.99 40.25
CA LEU A 501 1.97 -30.93 39.95
C LEU A 501 2.77 -29.71 39.46
N ALA A 502 2.30 -29.02 38.44
CA ALA A 502 2.90 -27.78 37.96
C ALA A 502 1.84 -26.69 37.80
N LEU A 503 2.20 -25.46 38.17
CA LEU A 503 1.37 -24.27 37.96
C LEU A 503 2.05 -23.36 36.94
N ASP A 504 1.29 -22.77 36.03
CA ASP A 504 1.81 -21.83 35.04
C ASP A 504 1.03 -20.51 35.07
N LEU A 505 1.66 -19.49 35.64
CA LEU A 505 1.10 -18.15 35.83
C LEU A 505 2.04 -17.09 35.22
N GLY A 506 1.65 -16.56 34.05
CA GLY A 506 2.40 -15.48 33.41
C GLY A 506 1.60 -14.50 32.55
N GLY A 507 0.29 -14.74 32.40
CA GLY A 507 -0.65 -13.94 31.62
C GLY A 507 -2.09 -14.10 32.12
N SER A 508 -3.07 -13.78 31.30
CA SER A 508 -4.50 -13.91 31.64
C SER A 508 -5.03 -15.35 31.63
N SER A 509 -4.23 -16.29 31.10
CA SER A 509 -4.50 -17.73 31.16
C SER A 509 -3.56 -18.38 32.18
N PHE A 510 -4.16 -18.96 33.22
CA PHE A 510 -3.49 -19.75 34.25
C PHE A 510 -3.65 -21.23 33.94
N ARG A 511 -2.60 -22.04 34.09
CA ARG A 511 -2.70 -23.48 33.86
C ARG A 511 -2.30 -24.25 35.11
N VAL A 512 -3.04 -25.31 35.38
CA VAL A 512 -2.66 -26.34 36.36
C VAL A 512 -2.40 -27.61 35.59
N LEU A 513 -1.26 -28.24 35.83
CA LEU A 513 -0.78 -29.42 35.12
C LEU A 513 -0.44 -30.54 36.09
N LEU A 514 -0.77 -31.79 35.71
CA LEU A 514 -0.21 -33.00 36.28
C LEU A 514 0.75 -33.58 35.23
N VAL A 515 2.01 -33.74 35.61
CA VAL A 515 3.08 -34.27 34.76
C VAL A 515 3.59 -35.56 35.36
N ARG A 516 3.47 -36.66 34.61
CA ARG A 516 4.00 -37.97 34.99
C ARG A 516 5.19 -38.31 34.13
N ILE A 517 6.33 -38.53 34.78
CA ILE A 517 7.60 -38.83 34.13
C ILE A 517 7.92 -40.30 34.44
N GLU A 518 7.89 -41.16 33.43
CA GLU A 518 8.17 -42.59 33.58
C GLU A 518 9.67 -42.89 33.42
N SER A 519 10.20 -43.82 34.22
CA SER A 519 11.57 -44.32 34.06
C SER A 519 11.61 -45.49 33.08
N GLY A 520 12.24 -45.31 31.90
CA GLY A 520 12.39 -46.38 30.89
C GLY A 520 13.17 -45.98 29.63
N GLU A 521 13.45 -46.95 28.73
CA GLU A 521 14.24 -46.76 27.47
C GLU A 521 13.60 -45.78 26.46
N ARG A 522 12.35 -45.38 26.67
CA ARG A 522 11.68 -44.29 25.96
C ARG A 522 11.27 -43.26 27.00
N ASN A 523 11.91 -42.09 26.99
CA ASN A 523 11.56 -40.90 27.78
C ASN A 523 10.10 -40.49 27.50
N ASN A 524 9.15 -41.08 28.23
CA ASN A 524 7.72 -40.88 28.03
C ASN A 524 7.18 -39.98 29.13
N VAL A 525 6.59 -38.85 28.74
CA VAL A 525 6.03 -37.86 29.66
C VAL A 525 4.53 -37.78 29.37
N ASP A 526 3.70 -38.18 30.34
CA ASP A 526 2.24 -38.06 30.26
C ASP A 526 1.81 -36.77 30.97
N MET A 527 1.08 -35.90 30.26
CA MET A 527 0.70 -34.58 30.74
C MET A 527 -0.80 -34.36 30.63
N HIS A 528 -1.40 -33.99 31.76
CA HIS A 528 -2.80 -33.55 31.85
C HIS A 528 -2.80 -32.11 32.32
N HIS A 529 -3.58 -31.23 31.68
CA HIS A 529 -3.68 -29.85 32.12
C HIS A 529 -5.08 -29.29 31.97
N LYS A 530 -5.37 -28.22 32.72
CA LYS A 530 -6.59 -27.44 32.58
C LYS A 530 -6.26 -25.96 32.61
N ILE A 531 -6.87 -25.21 31.71
CA ILE A 531 -6.69 -23.76 31.57
C ILE A 531 -7.82 -23.05 32.31
N TYR A 532 -7.44 -22.07 33.11
CA TYR A 532 -8.32 -21.21 33.88
C TYR A 532 -8.10 -19.75 33.46
N SER A 533 -9.18 -19.00 33.33
CA SER A 533 -9.07 -17.55 33.13
C SER A 533 -8.89 -16.86 34.48
N ILE A 534 -8.02 -15.85 34.52
CA ILE A 534 -7.94 -14.93 35.66
C ILE A 534 -8.66 -13.63 35.26
N PRO A 535 -9.83 -13.34 35.85
CA PRO A 535 -10.52 -12.08 35.70
C PRO A 535 -9.62 -10.87 36.00
N GLN A 536 -9.80 -9.77 35.25
CA GLN A 536 -9.00 -8.56 35.42
C GLN A 536 -9.14 -7.95 36.82
N GLU A 537 -10.30 -8.11 37.45
CA GLU A 537 -10.56 -7.73 38.84
C GLU A 537 -9.61 -8.41 39.84
N PHE A 538 -9.22 -9.67 39.62
CA PHE A 538 -8.22 -10.35 40.47
C PHE A 538 -6.79 -10.00 40.06
N MET A 539 -6.52 -9.80 38.77
CA MET A 539 -5.19 -9.35 38.31
C MET A 539 -4.80 -7.99 38.89
N GLN A 540 -5.79 -7.12 39.19
CA GLN A 540 -5.61 -5.75 39.68
C GLN A 540 -6.15 -5.55 41.11
N GLY A 541 -6.60 -6.62 41.77
CA GLY A 541 -7.22 -6.58 43.09
C GLY A 541 -6.21 -6.71 44.24
N THR A 542 -6.52 -7.54 45.22
CA THR A 542 -5.61 -7.88 46.33
C THR A 542 -4.90 -9.21 46.09
N GLY A 543 -3.72 -9.39 46.69
CA GLY A 543 -3.01 -10.66 46.68
C GLY A 543 -3.86 -11.80 47.22
N ASP A 544 -4.58 -11.57 48.32
CA ASP A 544 -5.47 -12.57 48.93
C ASP A 544 -6.53 -13.07 47.95
N GLU A 545 -7.16 -12.17 47.18
CA GLU A 545 -8.15 -12.55 46.15
C GLU A 545 -7.50 -13.33 45.01
N LEU A 546 -6.35 -12.89 44.51
CA LEU A 546 -5.62 -13.56 43.42
C LEU A 546 -5.20 -14.98 43.81
N PHE A 547 -4.53 -15.14 44.95
CA PHE A 547 -4.06 -16.45 45.41
C PHE A 547 -5.21 -17.35 45.85
N SER A 548 -6.31 -16.80 46.41
CA SER A 548 -7.52 -17.58 46.69
C SER A 548 -8.18 -18.12 45.41
N HIS A 549 -8.20 -17.34 44.33
CA HIS A 549 -8.67 -17.80 43.02
C HIS A 549 -7.77 -18.90 42.45
N ILE A 550 -6.45 -18.75 42.56
CA ILE A 550 -5.46 -19.78 42.15
C ILE A 550 -5.71 -21.10 42.89
N VAL A 551 -5.84 -21.07 44.22
CA VAL A 551 -6.11 -22.27 45.03
C VAL A 551 -7.46 -22.89 44.68
N THR A 552 -8.46 -22.08 44.31
CA THR A 552 -9.75 -22.58 43.82
C THR A 552 -9.60 -23.33 42.50
N CYS A 553 -8.79 -22.83 41.58
CA CYS A 553 -8.48 -23.50 40.32
C CYS A 553 -7.69 -24.82 40.53
N ILE A 554 -6.77 -24.84 41.50
CA ILE A 554 -6.03 -26.05 41.85
C ILE A 554 -6.97 -27.11 42.43
N ALA A 555 -7.88 -26.72 43.34
CA ALA A 555 -8.87 -27.63 43.92
C ALA A 555 -9.75 -28.29 42.85
N ASP A 556 -10.26 -27.47 41.92
CA ASP A 556 -11.08 -27.93 40.79
C ASP A 556 -10.28 -28.88 39.87
N PHE A 557 -9.00 -28.61 39.64
CA PHE A 557 -8.14 -29.50 38.85
C PHE A 557 -7.91 -30.85 39.54
N LEU A 558 -7.61 -30.84 40.85
CA LEU A 558 -7.40 -32.07 41.62
C LEU A 558 -8.67 -32.93 41.68
N GLU A 559 -9.84 -32.31 41.79
CA GLU A 559 -11.12 -33.00 41.68
C GLU A 559 -11.35 -33.58 40.29
N TYR A 560 -11.08 -32.80 39.23
CA TYR A 560 -11.17 -33.24 37.85
C TYR A 560 -10.28 -34.47 37.57
N MET A 561 -9.07 -34.50 38.13
CA MET A 561 -8.14 -35.62 38.00
C MET A 561 -8.46 -36.81 38.92
N GLY A 562 -9.46 -36.69 39.81
CA GLY A 562 -9.80 -37.74 40.77
C GLY A 562 -8.77 -37.93 41.88
N MET A 563 -7.99 -36.90 42.20
CA MET A 563 -6.85 -36.92 43.13
C MET A 563 -7.08 -36.10 44.40
N ARG A 564 -8.33 -35.98 44.85
CA ARG A 564 -8.66 -35.28 46.11
C ARG A 564 -7.87 -35.89 47.29
N GLY A 565 -7.08 -35.05 47.97
CA GLY A 565 -6.28 -35.44 49.12
C GLY A 565 -4.87 -35.96 48.81
N ALA A 566 -4.45 -36.02 47.53
CA ALA A 566 -3.07 -36.33 47.18
C ALA A 566 -2.15 -35.14 47.49
N SER A 567 -1.01 -35.40 48.15
CA SER A 567 0.08 -34.43 48.31
C SER A 567 1.17 -34.77 47.29
N LEU A 568 1.23 -33.97 46.22
CA LEU A 568 2.23 -34.11 45.17
C LEU A 568 3.28 -33.00 45.27
N PRO A 569 4.54 -33.27 44.88
CA PRO A 569 5.54 -32.23 44.71
C PRO A 569 5.09 -31.23 43.63
N LEU A 570 5.20 -29.95 43.95
CA LEU A 570 4.67 -28.84 43.16
C LEU A 570 5.79 -27.91 42.69
N GLY A 571 5.85 -27.72 41.37
CA GLY A 571 6.62 -26.67 40.71
C GLY A 571 5.73 -25.50 40.32
N PHE A 572 6.09 -24.29 40.69
CA PHE A 572 5.33 -23.08 40.37
C PHE A 572 6.07 -22.23 39.34
N THR A 573 5.65 -22.30 38.08
CA THR A 573 6.06 -21.30 37.08
C THR A 573 5.35 -19.98 37.35
N PHE A 574 6.14 -19.00 37.76
CA PHE A 574 5.69 -17.65 38.07
C PHE A 574 6.50 -16.66 37.22
N SER A 575 5.91 -16.21 36.11
CA SER A 575 6.59 -15.44 35.06
C SER A 575 6.74 -13.95 35.37
N PHE A 576 7.27 -13.65 36.55
CA PHE A 576 7.55 -12.29 37.01
C PHE A 576 8.94 -12.22 37.65
N PRO A 577 9.54 -11.02 37.75
CA PRO A 577 10.83 -10.85 38.38
C PRO A 577 10.76 -11.24 39.87
N CYS A 578 11.44 -12.33 40.23
CA CYS A 578 11.53 -12.81 41.61
C CYS A 578 12.99 -12.87 42.07
N HIS A 579 13.25 -12.31 43.24
CA HIS A 579 14.50 -12.60 43.95
C HIS A 579 14.38 -13.96 44.63
N GLN A 580 15.33 -14.86 44.36
CA GLN A 580 15.40 -16.18 44.97
C GLN A 580 16.63 -16.25 45.87
N SER A 581 16.45 -16.80 47.06
CA SER A 581 17.53 -17.19 47.99
C SER A 581 17.77 -18.71 47.97
N LYS A 582 16.76 -19.46 47.49
CA LYS A 582 16.72 -20.91 47.32
C LYS A 582 15.61 -21.26 46.33
N LEU A 583 15.56 -22.52 45.90
CA LEU A 583 14.65 -22.95 44.82
C LEU A 583 13.16 -22.84 45.19
N ASP A 584 12.80 -23.04 46.46
CA ASP A 584 11.42 -23.02 46.97
C ASP A 584 10.98 -21.66 47.54
N GLU A 585 11.70 -20.58 47.23
CA GLU A 585 11.41 -19.22 47.70
C GLU A 585 11.52 -18.22 46.54
N GLY A 586 10.54 -17.31 46.44
CA GLY A 586 10.51 -16.31 45.38
C GLY A 586 9.86 -15.02 45.85
N ILE A 587 10.68 -14.05 46.21
CA ILE A 587 10.22 -12.71 46.60
C ILE A 587 9.92 -11.92 45.33
N LEU A 588 8.63 -11.61 45.09
CA LEU A 588 8.23 -10.80 43.95
C LEU A 588 8.85 -9.39 44.05
N LEU A 589 9.67 -9.01 43.08
CA LEU A 589 10.31 -7.69 43.08
C LEU A 589 9.34 -6.59 42.62
N GLN A 590 8.71 -6.81 41.47
CA GLN A 590 7.76 -5.90 40.89
C GLN A 590 6.83 -6.65 39.94
N TRP A 591 5.58 -6.22 39.85
CA TRP A 591 4.70 -6.70 38.80
C TRP A 591 5.11 -6.16 37.44
N THR A 592 4.88 -6.98 36.41
CA THR A 592 5.07 -6.61 35.00
C THR A 592 3.83 -6.99 34.18
N LYS A 593 3.82 -6.66 32.89
CA LYS A 593 2.72 -6.96 31.97
C LYS A 593 1.42 -6.29 32.42
N GLY A 594 0.38 -7.06 32.74
CA GLY A 594 -0.96 -6.58 33.11
C GLY A 594 -1.36 -6.75 34.58
N PHE A 595 -0.49 -7.31 35.43
CA PHE A 595 -0.79 -7.57 36.84
C PHE A 595 -0.46 -6.36 37.72
N LYS A 596 -1.29 -6.13 38.76
CA LYS A 596 -1.15 -5.05 39.76
C LYS A 596 -1.71 -5.44 41.15
N ALA A 597 -1.79 -6.73 41.45
CA ALA A 597 -2.39 -7.19 42.71
C ALA A 597 -1.61 -6.65 43.92
N SER A 598 -2.31 -5.92 44.79
CA SER A 598 -1.71 -5.27 45.97
C SER A 598 -1.30 -6.28 47.05
N GLY A 599 -0.28 -5.94 47.84
CA GLY A 599 0.21 -6.82 48.91
C GLY A 599 1.05 -8.02 48.45
N CYS A 600 1.41 -8.10 47.16
CA CYS A 600 2.26 -9.17 46.62
C CYS A 600 3.74 -8.75 46.48
N GLU A 601 4.01 -7.51 46.07
CA GLU A 601 5.40 -7.03 45.88
C GLU A 601 6.15 -6.99 47.21
N GLY A 602 7.38 -7.52 47.23
CA GLY A 602 8.21 -7.71 48.42
C GLY A 602 7.80 -8.92 49.28
N GLN A 603 6.78 -9.69 48.89
CA GLN A 603 6.39 -10.92 49.59
C GLN A 603 6.87 -12.17 48.84
N ASP A 604 7.09 -13.25 49.59
CA ASP A 604 7.36 -14.57 49.01
C ASP A 604 6.06 -15.19 48.48
N VAL A 605 6.00 -15.39 47.17
CA VAL A 605 4.81 -15.92 46.48
C VAL A 605 4.48 -17.35 46.87
N VAL A 606 5.48 -18.13 47.31
CA VAL A 606 5.27 -19.48 47.82
C VAL A 606 4.55 -19.42 49.16
N THR A 607 4.95 -18.50 50.04
CA THR A 607 4.26 -18.24 51.31
C THR A 607 2.82 -17.79 51.10
N LEU A 608 2.57 -16.83 50.20
CA LEU A 608 1.21 -16.37 49.87
C LEU A 608 0.31 -17.52 49.40
N LEU A 609 0.83 -18.39 48.53
CA LEU A 609 0.06 -19.53 48.01
C LEU A 609 -0.16 -20.61 49.07
N LYS A 610 0.82 -20.85 49.97
CA LYS A 610 0.67 -21.75 51.13
C LYS A 610 -0.40 -21.24 52.09
N GLU A 611 -0.41 -19.94 52.39
CA GLU A 611 -1.41 -19.32 53.26
C GLU A 611 -2.83 -19.43 52.68
N ALA A 612 -3.00 -19.12 51.39
CA ALA A 612 -4.27 -19.27 50.69
C ALA A 612 -4.75 -20.74 50.69
N THR A 613 -3.84 -21.70 50.53
CA THR A 613 -4.15 -23.15 50.58
C THR A 613 -4.62 -23.55 51.98
N ARG A 614 -3.93 -23.10 53.03
CA ARG A 614 -4.30 -23.35 54.43
C ARG A 614 -5.66 -22.75 54.79
N CYS A 615 -5.97 -21.55 54.31
CA CYS A 615 -7.26 -20.89 54.53
C CYS A 615 -8.43 -21.67 53.92
N LYS A 616 -8.22 -22.35 52.78
CA LYS A 616 -9.25 -23.16 52.13
C LYS A 616 -9.44 -24.54 52.79
N GLY A 617 -8.36 -25.15 53.27
CA GLY A 617 -8.41 -26.37 54.09
C GLY A 617 -8.84 -27.66 53.35
N GLU A 618 -8.79 -27.68 52.01
CA GLU A 618 -9.28 -28.79 51.18
C GLU A 618 -8.20 -29.80 50.76
N PHE A 619 -6.93 -29.39 50.68
CA PHE A 619 -5.79 -30.21 50.24
C PHE A 619 -4.47 -29.61 50.76
N ASP A 620 -3.37 -30.35 50.62
CA ASP A 620 -2.02 -29.91 50.97
C ASP A 620 -1.12 -29.91 49.73
N LEU A 621 -0.17 -28.96 49.67
CA LEU A 621 0.74 -28.77 48.54
C LEU A 621 2.18 -28.88 49.01
N SER A 622 2.93 -29.83 48.44
CA SER A 622 4.38 -29.95 48.68
C SER A 622 5.13 -29.04 47.72
N PHE A 623 5.32 -27.77 48.09
CA PHE A 623 6.10 -26.83 47.28
C PHE A 623 7.58 -27.20 47.25
N VAL A 624 8.13 -27.32 46.04
CA VAL A 624 9.54 -27.68 45.82
C VAL A 624 10.29 -26.61 45.06
N ALA A 625 9.64 -25.95 44.09
CA ALA A 625 10.30 -24.97 43.25
C ALA A 625 9.37 -23.83 42.84
N VAL A 626 9.92 -22.62 42.77
CA VAL A 626 9.36 -21.50 42.00
C VAL A 626 10.31 -21.17 40.87
N VAL A 627 9.77 -21.06 39.65
CA VAL A 627 10.57 -20.99 38.41
C VAL A 627 10.03 -19.93 37.48
N ASN A 628 10.91 -19.29 36.70
CA ASN A 628 10.49 -18.38 35.64
C ASN A 628 10.09 -19.18 34.38
N ASP A 629 9.20 -18.66 33.54
CA ASP A 629 8.76 -19.33 32.30
C ASP A 629 9.89 -19.56 31.30
N THR A 630 10.85 -18.64 31.22
CA THR A 630 12.07 -18.82 30.41
C THR A 630 12.83 -20.07 30.84
N VAL A 631 13.01 -20.26 32.16
CA VAL A 631 13.72 -21.41 32.75
C VAL A 631 12.93 -22.70 32.50
N GLY A 632 11.62 -22.69 32.73
CA GLY A 632 10.75 -23.82 32.40
C GLY A 632 10.81 -24.19 30.91
N THR A 633 10.84 -23.20 30.02
CA THR A 633 10.95 -23.44 28.57
C THR A 633 12.30 -24.04 28.20
N MET A 634 13.40 -23.52 28.76
CA MET A 634 14.74 -24.08 28.59
C MET A 634 14.80 -25.54 29.05
N MET A 635 14.24 -25.85 30.22
CA MET A 635 14.25 -27.19 30.80
C MET A 635 13.37 -28.17 30.02
N THR A 636 12.23 -27.70 29.51
CA THR A 636 11.35 -28.49 28.63
C THR A 636 12.09 -28.94 27.38
N CYS A 637 12.73 -27.99 26.69
CA CYS A 637 13.51 -28.30 25.49
C CYS A 637 14.79 -29.07 25.82
N GLY A 638 15.40 -28.81 26.99
CA GLY A 638 16.58 -29.52 27.51
C GLY A 638 16.36 -31.02 27.77
N TYR A 639 15.12 -31.41 28.04
CA TYR A 639 14.76 -32.83 28.17
C TYR A 639 14.80 -33.60 26.85
N GLU A 640 14.56 -32.91 25.74
CA GLU A 640 14.52 -33.49 24.39
C GLU A 640 15.85 -33.29 23.65
N ASP A 641 16.51 -32.15 23.89
CA ASP A 641 17.80 -31.79 23.31
C ASP A 641 18.77 -31.35 24.42
N CYS A 642 19.77 -32.18 24.69
CA CYS A 642 20.79 -31.93 25.71
C CYS A 642 21.69 -30.72 25.42
N GLN A 643 21.65 -30.15 24.21
CA GLN A 643 22.33 -28.89 23.89
C GLN A 643 21.52 -27.65 24.24
N CYS A 644 20.30 -27.80 24.76
CA CYS A 644 19.45 -26.65 25.11
C CYS A 644 19.89 -26.01 26.43
N GLU A 645 20.52 -24.84 26.32
CA GLU A 645 21.08 -24.10 27.45
C GLU A 645 20.59 -22.65 27.51
N VAL A 646 19.62 -22.30 26.67
CA VAL A 646 19.00 -20.97 26.61
C VAL A 646 17.49 -21.15 26.50
N GLY A 647 16.73 -20.40 27.27
CA GLY A 647 15.27 -20.33 27.18
C GLY A 647 14.83 -18.91 26.84
N LEU A 648 14.05 -18.75 25.77
CA LEU A 648 13.60 -17.47 25.25
C LEU A 648 12.07 -17.45 25.16
N ILE A 649 11.47 -16.37 25.66
CA ILE A 649 10.04 -16.08 25.56
C ILE A 649 9.84 -14.84 24.71
N VAL A 650 8.98 -14.93 23.69
CA VAL A 650 8.55 -13.80 22.84
C VAL A 650 7.03 -13.87 22.65
N GLY A 651 6.30 -13.49 23.69
CA GLY A 651 4.83 -13.52 23.73
C GLY A 651 4.24 -12.17 24.14
N THR A 652 3.39 -12.17 25.17
CA THR A 652 2.84 -10.94 25.79
C THR A 652 3.96 -10.04 26.32
N GLY A 653 4.98 -10.66 26.95
CA GLY A 653 6.24 -10.01 27.31
C GLY A 653 7.40 -10.66 26.55
N THR A 654 8.63 -10.26 26.86
CA THR A 654 9.81 -10.98 26.38
C THR A 654 10.87 -11.08 27.47
N ASN A 655 11.42 -12.28 27.62
CA ASN A 655 12.49 -12.55 28.56
C ASN A 655 13.41 -13.68 28.06
N ILE A 656 14.59 -13.80 28.67
CA ILE A 656 15.54 -14.86 28.36
C ILE A 656 16.24 -15.37 29.63
N CYS A 657 16.58 -16.65 29.65
CA CYS A 657 17.48 -17.25 30.61
C CYS A 657 18.55 -18.08 29.90
N TYR A 658 19.67 -18.35 30.58
CA TYR A 658 20.70 -19.26 30.07
C TYR A 658 21.53 -19.89 31.19
N MET A 659 22.25 -20.97 30.88
CA MET A 659 23.20 -21.60 31.80
C MET A 659 24.52 -20.82 31.85
N GLU A 660 24.81 -20.19 32.99
CA GLU A 660 26.05 -19.47 33.27
C GLU A 660 27.00 -20.31 34.14
N GLU A 661 28.31 -20.05 34.02
CA GLU A 661 29.33 -20.67 34.86
C GLU A 661 29.30 -20.08 36.27
N MET A 662 29.32 -20.91 37.32
CA MET A 662 29.17 -20.45 38.72
C MET A 662 30.21 -19.41 39.13
N GLN A 663 31.45 -19.54 38.65
CA GLN A 663 32.52 -18.55 38.86
C GLN A 663 32.17 -17.12 38.40
N ASN A 664 31.20 -16.96 37.50
CA ASN A 664 30.75 -15.65 37.01
C ASN A 664 29.56 -15.10 37.82
N VAL A 665 28.88 -15.93 38.62
CA VAL A 665 27.66 -15.55 39.38
C VAL A 665 28.06 -15.11 40.78
N GLU A 666 28.66 -13.93 40.90
CA GLU A 666 29.18 -13.39 42.20
C GLU A 666 28.10 -13.16 43.28
N LEU A 667 26.82 -13.27 42.89
CA LEU A 667 25.65 -13.13 43.77
C LEU A 667 25.40 -14.36 44.64
N VAL A 668 25.91 -15.54 44.25
CA VAL A 668 25.74 -16.80 44.96
C VAL A 668 27.11 -17.33 45.37
N GLU A 669 27.23 -17.85 46.59
CA GLU A 669 28.49 -18.44 47.05
C GLU A 669 28.78 -19.78 46.34
N GLY A 670 30.02 -19.94 45.89
CA GLY A 670 30.53 -21.17 45.27
C GLY A 670 30.90 -21.00 43.80
N ASP A 671 32.00 -21.61 43.37
CA ASP A 671 32.53 -21.44 42.00
C ASP A 671 32.35 -22.68 41.11
N ASP A 672 31.85 -23.79 41.68
CA ASP A 672 31.79 -25.09 41.00
C ASP A 672 30.46 -25.34 40.30
N GLY A 673 30.53 -25.82 39.07
CA GLY A 673 29.39 -26.10 38.21
C GLY A 673 28.78 -24.89 37.52
N ARG A 674 27.48 -24.95 37.26
CA ARG A 674 26.72 -23.95 36.49
C ARG A 674 25.43 -23.60 37.20
N MET A 675 24.86 -22.46 36.84
CA MET A 675 23.52 -22.06 37.30
C MET A 675 22.77 -21.38 36.17
N CYS A 676 21.48 -21.72 36.02
CA CYS A 676 20.60 -20.98 35.14
C CYS A 676 20.37 -19.58 35.71
N VAL A 677 20.59 -18.58 34.88
CA VAL A 677 20.38 -17.16 35.21
C VAL A 677 19.19 -16.64 34.41
N ASN A 678 18.20 -16.11 35.11
CA ASN A 678 17.10 -15.36 34.51
C ASN A 678 17.54 -13.91 34.30
N MET A 679 17.63 -13.46 33.05
CA MET A 679 18.22 -12.14 32.77
C MET A 679 17.31 -10.98 33.16
N GLU A 680 15.98 -11.19 33.15
CA GLU A 680 14.98 -10.11 33.19
C GLU A 680 15.29 -9.02 32.15
N TRP A 681 15.57 -9.45 30.92
CA TRP A 681 16.16 -8.57 29.90
C TRP A 681 15.23 -7.46 29.41
N GLY A 682 13.94 -7.54 29.76
CA GLY A 682 12.94 -6.57 29.34
C GLY A 682 13.27 -5.18 29.88
N ALA A 683 13.92 -5.11 31.04
CA ALA A 683 14.39 -3.89 31.70
C ALA A 683 15.62 -3.26 31.02
N PHE A 684 16.23 -3.89 30.02
CA PHE A 684 17.35 -3.28 29.31
C PHE A 684 16.95 -1.91 28.71
N GLY A 685 17.80 -0.90 28.90
CA GLY A 685 17.51 0.49 28.49
C GLY A 685 16.86 1.36 29.55
N GLU A 686 16.49 0.83 30.72
CA GLU A 686 15.94 1.63 31.84
C GLU A 686 16.89 2.73 32.33
N ASN A 687 18.21 2.57 32.17
CA ASN A 687 19.20 3.59 32.55
C ASN A 687 19.66 4.45 31.36
N GLY A 688 18.92 4.40 30.23
CA GLY A 688 19.21 5.19 29.03
C GLY A 688 20.11 4.49 28.01
N GLU A 689 20.45 3.21 28.20
CA GLU A 689 21.33 2.45 27.29
C GLU A 689 20.76 2.34 25.86
N LEU A 690 19.46 2.57 25.69
CA LEU A 690 18.74 2.45 24.42
C LEU A 690 18.15 3.76 23.91
N ASP A 691 18.44 4.91 24.55
CA ASP A 691 17.83 6.20 24.18
C ASP A 691 18.07 6.59 22.72
N ASP A 692 19.27 6.30 22.20
CA ASP A 692 19.65 6.57 20.80
C ASP A 692 18.85 5.75 19.77
N PHE A 693 18.22 4.65 20.20
CA PHE A 693 17.44 3.74 19.35
C PHE A 693 15.94 3.87 19.59
N CYS A 694 15.53 4.55 20.65
CA CYS A 694 14.13 4.79 20.98
C CYS A 694 13.59 5.91 20.09
N THR A 695 12.51 5.62 19.37
CA THR A 695 11.79 6.63 18.60
C THR A 695 10.78 7.37 19.47
N LYS A 696 10.23 8.48 18.95
CA LYS A 696 9.09 9.14 19.58
C LYS A 696 7.89 8.21 19.82
N PHE A 697 7.71 7.21 18.97
CA PHE A 697 6.62 6.24 19.09
C PHE A 697 6.84 5.32 20.29
N ASP A 698 8.09 4.92 20.55
CA ASP A 698 8.46 4.11 21.70
C ASP A 698 8.27 4.89 23.00
N GLN A 699 8.66 6.18 22.99
CA GLN A 699 8.47 7.10 24.12
C GLN A 699 6.97 7.28 24.44
N GLU A 700 6.12 7.50 23.44
CA GLU A 700 4.68 7.58 23.63
C GLU A 700 4.10 6.29 24.21
N VAL A 701 4.53 5.12 23.73
CA VAL A 701 4.09 3.83 24.29
C VAL A 701 4.54 3.66 25.73
N ASP A 702 5.75 4.08 26.07
CA ASP A 702 6.30 4.01 27.43
C ASP A 702 5.56 4.94 28.41
N GLU A 703 5.42 6.23 28.07
CA GLU A 703 4.74 7.25 28.88
C GLU A 703 3.31 6.86 29.25
N PHE A 704 2.62 6.20 28.32
CA PHE A 704 1.22 5.80 28.47
C PHE A 704 1.01 4.35 28.90
N SER A 705 2.10 3.63 29.19
CA SER A 705 2.05 2.27 29.72
C SER A 705 1.69 2.25 31.21
N ASN A 706 1.46 1.04 31.74
CA ASN A 706 1.19 0.83 33.16
C ASN A 706 2.37 1.20 34.07
N TYR A 707 3.58 1.19 33.54
CA TYR A 707 4.84 1.41 34.25
C TYR A 707 5.80 2.23 33.38
N PRO A 708 5.64 3.56 33.31
CA PRO A 708 6.52 4.43 32.53
C PRO A 708 7.98 4.33 32.98
N GLY A 709 8.90 4.35 32.02
CA GLY A 709 10.34 4.22 32.25
C GLY A 709 10.82 2.80 32.56
N LYS A 710 9.92 1.81 32.65
CA LYS A 710 10.24 0.41 32.94
C LYS A 710 10.09 -0.49 31.73
N GLN A 711 10.78 -1.63 31.70
CA GLN A 711 10.64 -2.65 30.65
C GLN A 711 10.86 -2.09 29.22
N ARG A 712 11.80 -1.14 29.06
CA ARG A 712 11.96 -0.37 27.81
C ARG A 712 12.31 -1.23 26.61
N TYR A 713 13.16 -2.23 26.77
CA TYR A 713 13.50 -3.18 25.71
C TYR A 713 12.33 -4.11 25.37
N GLU A 714 11.60 -4.60 26.38
CA GLU A 714 10.40 -5.42 26.17
C GLU A 714 9.31 -4.68 25.38
N LYS A 715 9.14 -3.38 25.64
CA LYS A 715 8.19 -2.51 24.93
C LYS A 715 8.47 -2.37 23.44
N MET A 716 9.71 -2.57 23.00
CA MET A 716 10.07 -2.53 21.58
C MET A 716 9.95 -3.88 20.87
N ILE A 717 9.66 -4.97 21.59
CA ILE A 717 9.73 -6.35 21.07
C ILE A 717 8.42 -7.12 21.23
N SER A 718 7.80 -7.06 22.42
CA SER A 718 6.74 -8.01 22.79
C SER A 718 5.36 -7.66 22.23
N GLY A 719 4.52 -8.69 22.09
CA GLY A 719 3.21 -8.60 21.42
C GLY A 719 2.24 -7.63 22.08
N MET A 720 2.41 -7.33 23.38
CA MET A 720 1.58 -6.35 24.10
C MET A 720 1.77 -4.91 23.59
N TYR A 721 2.95 -4.57 23.07
CA TYR A 721 3.32 -3.18 22.76
C TYR A 721 3.50 -2.90 21.26
N LEU A 722 3.86 -3.90 20.44
CA LEU A 722 4.05 -3.69 18.99
C LEU A 722 2.82 -3.07 18.32
N GLY A 723 1.62 -3.48 18.74
CA GLY A 723 0.36 -2.94 18.24
C GLY A 723 0.19 -1.46 18.53
N GLU A 724 0.66 -0.99 19.68
CA GLU A 724 0.59 0.42 20.06
C GLU A 724 1.63 1.27 19.32
N ILE A 725 2.83 0.72 19.05
CA ILE A 725 3.82 1.38 18.20
C ILE A 725 3.23 1.57 16.80
N VAL A 726 2.65 0.52 16.21
CA VAL A 726 1.94 0.60 14.93
C VAL A 726 0.84 1.66 14.99
N ARG A 727 -0.02 1.62 16.02
CA ARG A 727 -1.11 2.60 16.19
C ARG A 727 -0.61 4.04 16.18
N ASN A 728 0.46 4.36 16.93
CA ASN A 728 1.01 5.72 17.00
C ASN A 728 1.65 6.15 15.67
N VAL A 729 2.31 5.25 14.92
CA VAL A 729 2.80 5.53 13.57
C VAL A 729 1.64 5.85 12.61
N LEU A 730 0.54 5.07 12.68
CA LEU A 730 -0.65 5.32 11.85
C LEU A 730 -1.33 6.65 12.21
N ILE A 731 -1.33 7.06 13.48
CA ILE A 731 -1.81 8.37 13.93
C ILE A 731 -0.97 9.48 13.30
N GLU A 732 0.36 9.37 13.36
CA GLU A 732 1.27 10.35 12.75
C GLU A 732 1.06 10.45 11.23
N PHE A 733 0.92 9.31 10.55
CA PHE A 733 0.63 9.28 9.12
C PHE A 733 -0.71 9.95 8.80
N THR A 734 -1.72 9.71 9.63
CA THR A 734 -3.04 10.32 9.48
C THR A 734 -2.97 11.83 9.73
N ALA A 735 -2.29 12.28 10.79
CA ALA A 735 -2.10 13.70 11.09
C ALA A 735 -1.39 14.46 9.97
N LYS A 736 -0.46 13.80 9.26
CA LYS A 736 0.25 14.35 8.10
C LYS A 736 -0.49 14.19 6.77
N GLY A 737 -1.70 13.62 6.78
CA GLY A 737 -2.50 13.40 5.57
C GLY A 737 -1.96 12.29 4.65
N LEU A 738 -1.04 11.45 5.14
CA LEU A 738 -0.41 10.36 4.40
C LEU A 738 -1.27 9.08 4.38
N LEU A 739 -2.22 8.97 5.32
CA LEU A 739 -3.10 7.82 5.53
C LEU A 739 -4.54 8.29 5.85
N PHE A 740 -5.54 7.49 5.49
CA PHE A 740 -6.97 7.73 5.76
C PHE A 740 -7.47 9.11 5.28
N ARG A 741 -6.82 9.69 4.26
CA ARG A 741 -7.09 11.05 3.74
C ARG A 741 -7.02 12.14 4.82
N GLY A 742 -6.20 11.93 5.84
CA GLY A 742 -6.07 12.84 6.97
C GLY A 742 -7.28 12.86 7.93
N LYS A 743 -8.23 11.94 7.77
CA LYS A 743 -9.36 11.81 8.68
C LYS A 743 -8.97 10.90 9.82
N ASP A 744 -8.86 11.46 11.01
CA ASP A 744 -8.59 10.73 12.25
C ASP A 744 -9.82 9.92 12.71
N PRO A 745 -9.84 8.58 12.53
CA PRO A 745 -10.97 7.76 12.94
C PRO A 745 -10.95 7.57 14.46
N GLU A 746 -12.07 7.75 15.16
CA GLU A 746 -12.12 7.59 16.62
C GLU A 746 -11.57 6.24 17.12
N ARG A 747 -11.81 5.18 16.34
CA ARG A 747 -11.26 3.84 16.62
C ARG A 747 -9.74 3.81 16.65
N LEU A 748 -9.05 4.60 15.82
CA LEU A 748 -7.58 4.68 15.82
C LEU A 748 -7.01 5.26 17.13
N ARG A 749 -7.81 6.02 17.89
CA ARG A 749 -7.45 6.51 19.22
C ARG A 749 -7.65 5.47 20.32
N THR A 750 -8.31 4.35 20.04
CA THR A 750 -8.53 3.27 21.02
C THR A 750 -7.24 2.48 21.20
N ARG A 751 -6.67 2.52 22.41
CA ARG A 751 -5.48 1.74 22.76
C ARG A 751 -5.77 0.25 22.72
N GLY A 752 -4.78 -0.54 22.32
CA GLY A 752 -4.88 -2.00 22.22
C GLY A 752 -5.70 -2.49 21.02
N ILE A 753 -6.09 -1.60 20.10
CA ILE A 753 -6.89 -1.99 18.92
C ILE A 753 -6.16 -2.94 17.98
N PHE A 754 -4.83 -2.83 17.91
CA PHE A 754 -3.98 -3.73 17.13
C PHE A 754 -3.41 -4.85 18.02
N GLU A 755 -4.23 -5.83 18.36
CA GLU A 755 -3.76 -7.04 19.04
C GLU A 755 -2.72 -7.81 18.18
N THR A 756 -1.83 -8.57 18.83
CA THR A 756 -0.77 -9.36 18.18
C THR A 756 -1.30 -10.32 17.09
N LYS A 757 -2.52 -10.84 17.28
CA LYS A 757 -3.19 -11.68 16.28
C LYS A 757 -3.42 -10.95 14.95
N PHE A 758 -3.74 -9.65 15.01
CA PHE A 758 -4.00 -8.86 13.80
C PHE A 758 -2.70 -8.48 13.11
N LEU A 759 -1.63 -8.16 13.85
CA LEU A 759 -0.29 -7.95 13.28
C LEU A 759 0.17 -9.18 12.49
N SER A 760 0.04 -10.36 13.11
CA SER A 760 0.42 -11.64 12.50
C SER A 760 -0.41 -11.97 11.27
N GLN A 761 -1.71 -11.65 11.29
CA GLN A 761 -2.57 -11.79 10.12
C GLN A 761 -2.14 -10.83 9.00
N ILE A 762 -2.01 -9.54 9.29
CA ILE A 762 -1.67 -8.49 8.31
C ILE A 762 -0.34 -8.78 7.59
N GLU A 763 0.64 -9.32 8.31
CA GLU A 763 1.96 -9.68 7.76
C GLU A 763 1.97 -10.98 6.95
N SER A 764 0.91 -11.78 6.98
CA SER A 764 0.88 -13.06 6.28
C SER A 764 0.97 -12.88 4.76
N ASP A 765 1.99 -13.48 4.14
CA ASP A 765 2.18 -13.50 2.67
C ASP A 765 1.03 -14.21 1.92
N ARG A 766 0.22 -15.00 2.63
CA ARG A 766 -0.90 -15.74 2.05
C ARG A 766 -2.21 -14.95 1.99
N LEU A 767 -2.28 -13.76 2.60
CA LEU A 767 -3.50 -12.95 2.58
C LEU A 767 -3.54 -12.03 1.37
N ALA A 768 -4.65 -12.07 0.65
CA ALA A 768 -4.95 -11.08 -0.38
C ALA A 768 -5.26 -9.72 0.27
N MET A 769 -4.95 -8.61 -0.41
CA MET A 769 -5.19 -7.25 0.09
C MET A 769 -6.64 -6.97 0.52
N ARG A 770 -7.61 -7.68 -0.07
CA ARG A 770 -9.02 -7.63 0.35
C ARG A 770 -9.25 -8.11 1.79
N GLN A 771 -8.49 -9.10 2.25
CA GLN A 771 -8.61 -9.64 3.61
C GLN A 771 -7.99 -8.68 4.63
N ILE A 772 -6.86 -8.04 4.31
CA ILE A 772 -6.27 -6.97 5.14
C ILE A 772 -7.29 -5.84 5.31
N ARG A 773 -7.92 -5.41 4.22
CA ARG A 773 -8.98 -4.40 4.28
C ARG A 773 -10.16 -4.86 5.14
N SER A 774 -10.55 -6.13 5.07
CA SER A 774 -11.61 -6.68 5.93
C SER A 774 -11.23 -6.63 7.41
N ILE A 775 -9.96 -6.88 7.75
CA ILE A 775 -9.45 -6.76 9.12
C ILE A 775 -9.54 -5.30 9.57
N LEU A 776 -9.06 -4.35 8.76
CA LEU A 776 -9.15 -2.92 9.09
C LEU A 776 -10.60 -2.45 9.25
N GLN A 777 -11.50 -2.92 8.40
CA GLN A 777 -12.93 -2.64 8.52
C GLN A 777 -13.53 -3.24 9.79
N HIS A 778 -13.12 -4.46 10.18
CA HIS A 778 -13.53 -5.10 11.43
C HIS A 778 -13.04 -4.34 12.67
N LEU A 779 -11.85 -3.76 12.60
CA LEU A 779 -11.33 -2.83 13.61
C LEU A 779 -12.06 -1.47 13.61
N GLY A 780 -13.04 -1.27 12.72
CA GLY A 780 -13.82 -0.03 12.63
C GLY A 780 -13.13 1.08 11.83
N LEU A 781 -12.05 0.77 11.09
CA LEU A 781 -11.40 1.65 10.12
C LEU A 781 -12.09 1.52 8.75
N THR A 782 -13.41 1.74 8.73
CA THR A 782 -14.29 1.45 7.58
C THR A 782 -14.02 2.33 6.35
N GLY A 783 -13.42 3.50 6.56
CA GLY A 783 -12.98 4.40 5.49
C GLY A 783 -11.68 3.97 4.78
N SER A 784 -11.06 2.86 5.19
CA SER A 784 -9.80 2.36 4.60
C SER A 784 -9.95 2.00 3.12
N THR A 785 -8.99 2.49 2.35
CA THR A 785 -8.78 2.17 0.93
C THR A 785 -7.81 0.99 0.79
N CYS A 786 -7.60 0.53 -0.46
CA CYS A 786 -6.58 -0.49 -0.71
C CYS A 786 -5.19 0.08 -0.37
N ASP A 787 -4.88 1.29 -0.85
CA ASP A 787 -3.63 2.00 -0.57
C ASP A 787 -3.39 2.18 0.95
N ASP A 788 -4.43 2.49 1.73
CA ASP A 788 -4.30 2.54 3.19
C ASP A 788 -3.91 1.16 3.78
N SER A 789 -4.43 0.07 3.22
CA SER A 789 -4.13 -1.29 3.67
C SER A 789 -2.67 -1.67 3.41
N VAL A 790 -2.09 -1.19 2.30
CA VAL A 790 -0.67 -1.35 1.94
C VAL A 790 0.21 -0.68 2.96
N LEU A 791 -0.09 0.59 3.24
CA LEU A 791 0.68 1.39 4.17
C LEU A 791 0.60 0.82 5.59
N VAL A 792 -0.57 0.34 6.02
CA VAL A 792 -0.69 -0.34 7.31
C VAL A 792 0.15 -1.61 7.33
N LYS A 793 0.11 -2.43 6.26
CA LYS A 793 0.94 -3.63 6.14
C LYS A 793 2.44 -3.30 6.21
N GLU A 794 2.87 -2.26 5.51
CA GLU A 794 4.26 -1.79 5.52
C GLU A 794 4.71 -1.34 6.92
N VAL A 795 3.88 -0.56 7.61
CA VAL A 795 4.16 -0.13 9.00
C VAL A 795 4.28 -1.33 9.94
N CYS A 796 3.36 -2.29 9.87
CA CYS A 796 3.43 -3.53 10.66
C CYS A 796 4.75 -4.26 10.40
N ALA A 797 5.08 -4.49 9.12
CA ALA A 797 6.29 -5.20 8.73
C ALA A 797 7.58 -4.50 9.22
N VAL A 798 7.66 -3.17 9.16
CA VAL A 798 8.80 -2.40 9.67
C VAL A 798 8.94 -2.54 11.19
N VAL A 799 7.84 -2.40 11.93
CA VAL A 799 7.83 -2.52 13.40
C VAL A 799 8.19 -3.94 13.85
N SER A 800 7.56 -4.96 13.26
CA SER A 800 7.84 -6.37 13.57
C SER A 800 9.25 -6.80 13.19
N ARG A 801 9.79 -6.30 12.06
CA ARG A 801 11.18 -6.53 11.67
C ARG A 801 12.15 -5.97 12.70
N ARG A 802 11.95 -4.71 13.12
CA ARG A 802 12.78 -4.07 14.15
C ARG A 802 12.75 -4.88 15.45
N ALA A 803 11.58 -5.31 15.90
CA ALA A 803 11.41 -6.14 17.09
C ALA A 803 12.21 -7.45 17.01
N ALA A 804 12.10 -8.18 15.89
CA ALA A 804 12.84 -9.42 15.67
C ALA A 804 14.36 -9.20 15.62
N GLN A 805 14.82 -8.10 15.00
CA GLN A 805 16.24 -7.76 14.94
C GLN A 805 16.80 -7.38 16.33
N LEU A 806 16.06 -6.59 17.11
CA LEU A 806 16.45 -6.26 18.48
C LEU A 806 16.57 -7.52 19.32
N CYS A 807 15.57 -8.40 19.29
CA CYS A 807 15.60 -9.70 19.98
C CYS A 807 16.78 -10.56 19.54
N GLY A 808 17.06 -10.64 18.23
CA GLY A 808 18.21 -11.35 17.68
C GLY A 808 19.56 -10.78 18.16
N ALA A 809 19.68 -9.44 18.29
CA ALA A 809 20.88 -8.80 18.83
C ALA A 809 21.08 -9.09 20.33
N GLY A 810 19.99 -9.15 21.10
CA GLY A 810 20.03 -9.57 22.50
C GLY A 810 20.47 -11.02 22.65
N LEU A 811 19.86 -11.93 21.88
CA LEU A 811 20.22 -13.35 21.87
C LEU A 811 21.67 -13.58 21.40
N ALA A 812 22.15 -12.79 20.44
CA ALA A 812 23.54 -12.81 20.00
C ALA A 812 24.51 -12.45 21.13
N ALA A 813 24.15 -11.55 22.04
CA ALA A 813 24.97 -11.24 23.22
C ALA A 813 25.04 -12.44 24.17
N VAL A 814 23.92 -13.14 24.37
CA VAL A 814 23.82 -14.32 25.26
C VAL A 814 24.67 -15.48 24.76
N VAL A 815 24.52 -15.88 23.50
CA VAL A 815 25.28 -17.03 22.96
C VAL A 815 26.78 -16.73 22.86
N GLU A 816 27.16 -15.48 22.55
CA GLU A 816 28.59 -15.11 22.58
C GLU A 816 29.13 -15.12 23.99
N LYS A 817 28.34 -14.70 24.98
CA LYS A 817 28.75 -14.77 26.39
C LYS A 817 28.98 -16.22 26.81
N ILE A 818 28.08 -17.15 26.48
CA ILE A 818 28.29 -18.59 26.76
C ILE A 818 29.58 -19.09 26.10
N ARG A 819 29.77 -18.78 24.80
CA ARG A 819 30.96 -19.19 24.05
C ARG A 819 32.24 -18.64 24.67
N GLN A 820 32.25 -17.38 25.07
CA GLN A 820 33.38 -16.69 25.67
C GLN A 820 33.69 -17.19 27.08
N SER A 821 32.67 -17.36 27.94
CA SER A 821 32.82 -17.92 29.30
C SER A 821 33.51 -19.29 29.27
N ARG A 822 33.23 -20.09 28.24
CA ARG A 822 33.80 -21.43 28.04
C ARG A 822 35.10 -21.46 27.22
N ASN A 823 35.62 -20.29 26.83
CA ASN A 823 36.81 -20.15 25.98
C ASN A 823 36.74 -20.97 24.68
N LEU A 824 35.56 -21.03 24.05
CA LEU A 824 35.34 -21.80 22.82
C LEU A 824 35.55 -20.97 21.56
N ASN A 825 36.17 -21.57 20.55
CA ASN A 825 36.27 -20.96 19.21
C ASN A 825 34.93 -20.94 18.47
N GLN A 826 34.13 -21.99 18.66
CA GLN A 826 32.76 -22.12 18.14
C GLN A 826 31.87 -22.75 19.21
N LEU A 827 30.60 -22.37 19.25
CA LEU A 827 29.59 -22.94 20.13
C LEU A 827 28.45 -23.54 19.30
N SER A 828 28.02 -24.75 19.65
CA SER A 828 26.74 -25.31 19.22
C SER A 828 25.82 -25.29 20.43
N VAL A 829 24.65 -24.64 20.32
CA VAL A 829 23.70 -24.51 21.41
C VAL A 829 22.28 -24.49 20.89
N THR A 830 21.36 -25.05 21.66
CA THR A 830 19.93 -25.00 21.38
C THR A 830 19.26 -23.94 22.25
N VAL A 831 18.35 -23.19 21.64
CA VAL A 831 17.49 -22.20 22.30
C VAL A 831 16.08 -22.76 22.31
N GLY A 832 15.56 -23.03 23.51
CA GLY A 832 14.16 -23.33 23.72
C GLY A 832 13.31 -22.08 23.53
N VAL A 833 12.33 -22.11 22.63
CA VAL A 833 11.47 -20.97 22.29
C VAL A 833 9.99 -21.31 22.35
N ASP A 834 9.15 -20.33 22.66
CA ASP A 834 7.71 -20.40 22.41
C ASP A 834 7.38 -20.12 20.93
N ASP A 835 8.03 -19.12 20.35
CA ASP A 835 7.97 -18.79 18.92
C ASP A 835 9.29 -18.15 18.44
N ALA A 836 9.67 -18.44 17.20
CA ALA A 836 10.90 -17.88 16.61
C ALA A 836 10.64 -17.39 15.18
N LYS A 837 10.77 -16.08 14.98
CA LYS A 837 10.67 -15.46 13.65
C LYS A 837 11.96 -15.68 12.85
N VAL A 838 11.84 -15.92 11.54
CA VAL A 838 12.98 -16.10 10.62
C VAL A 838 13.98 -14.93 10.70
N ILE A 839 13.49 -13.69 10.73
CA ILE A 839 14.34 -12.47 10.81
C ILE A 839 15.21 -12.46 12.08
N MET A 840 14.72 -12.99 13.20
CA MET A 840 15.49 -13.08 14.44
C MET A 840 16.67 -14.05 14.27
N GLN A 841 16.44 -15.19 13.60
CA GLN A 841 17.46 -16.20 13.32
C GLN A 841 18.52 -15.66 12.35
N GLU A 842 18.11 -14.96 11.29
CA GLU A 842 19.01 -14.29 10.34
C GLU A 842 19.89 -13.25 11.05
N THR A 843 19.29 -12.44 11.92
CA THR A 843 20.01 -11.40 12.68
C THR A 843 21.00 -12.03 13.64
N LEU A 844 20.61 -13.10 14.35
CA LEU A 844 21.51 -13.84 15.22
C LEU A 844 22.72 -14.38 14.46
N GLN A 845 22.49 -15.01 13.30
CA GLN A 845 23.55 -15.58 12.48
C GLN A 845 24.54 -14.53 11.96
N ASP A 846 24.07 -13.32 11.60
CA ASP A 846 24.93 -12.21 11.18
C ASP A 846 25.76 -11.63 12.35
N LEU A 847 25.15 -11.51 13.53
CA LEU A 847 25.78 -10.86 14.68
C LEU A 847 26.64 -11.81 15.53
N ALA A 848 26.38 -13.12 15.50
CA ALA A 848 27.08 -14.17 16.24
C ALA A 848 27.51 -15.32 15.31
N PRO A 849 28.35 -15.07 14.28
CA PRO A 849 28.67 -16.06 13.25
C PRO A 849 29.49 -17.26 13.76
N GLN A 850 30.03 -17.19 14.99
CA GLN A 850 30.79 -18.25 15.64
C GLN A 850 29.91 -19.19 16.48
N CYS A 851 28.61 -18.89 16.59
CA CYS A 851 27.65 -19.72 17.30
C CYS A 851 26.67 -20.34 16.31
N GLN A 852 26.65 -21.68 16.27
CA GLN A 852 25.63 -22.44 15.58
C GLN A 852 24.45 -22.62 16.54
N VAL A 853 23.34 -21.95 16.25
CA VAL A 853 22.18 -21.93 17.15
C VAL A 853 21.00 -22.67 16.52
N THR A 854 20.50 -23.67 17.22
CA THR A 854 19.28 -24.40 16.86
C THR A 854 18.13 -23.86 17.69
N PHE A 855 16.98 -23.60 17.07
CA PHE A 855 15.77 -23.18 17.78
C PHE A 855 14.84 -24.37 17.93
N HIS A 856 14.54 -24.75 19.18
CA HIS A 856 13.63 -25.85 19.49
C HIS A 856 12.36 -25.30 20.13
N LYS A 857 11.22 -25.52 19.48
CA LYS A 857 9.94 -24.98 19.93
C LYS A 857 9.37 -25.85 21.05
N SER A 858 9.00 -25.24 22.17
CA SER A 858 8.28 -25.93 23.24
C SER A 858 6.80 -26.08 22.85
N GLU A 859 6.34 -27.31 22.61
CA GLU A 859 4.94 -27.60 22.29
C GLU A 859 4.05 -27.56 23.54
N ASP A 860 4.57 -27.99 24.69
CA ASP A 860 3.84 -28.17 25.95
C ASP A 860 3.97 -26.98 26.92
N GLY A 861 4.71 -25.94 26.54
CA GLY A 861 4.94 -24.73 27.33
C GLY A 861 5.90 -24.93 28.52
N SER A 862 5.95 -23.95 29.42
CA SER A 862 6.85 -23.92 30.58
C SER A 862 6.49 -24.93 31.68
N GLY A 863 5.26 -25.45 31.68
CA GLY A 863 4.73 -26.36 32.71
C GLY A 863 5.46 -27.71 32.79
N LYS A 864 5.84 -28.30 31.66
CA LYS A 864 6.68 -29.52 31.61
C LYS A 864 8.03 -29.28 32.28
N GLY A 865 8.64 -28.14 32.00
CA GLY A 865 9.92 -27.72 32.59
C GLY A 865 9.85 -27.51 34.09
N ALA A 866 8.76 -26.93 34.61
CA ALA A 866 8.58 -26.79 36.06
C ALA A 866 8.51 -28.13 36.78
N ALA A 867 7.83 -29.11 36.19
CA ALA A 867 7.82 -30.48 36.71
C ALA A 867 9.22 -31.13 36.65
N LEU A 868 9.97 -30.93 35.57
CA LEU A 868 11.34 -31.42 35.45
C LEU A 868 12.27 -30.80 36.50
N ILE A 869 12.18 -29.49 36.73
CA ILE A 869 12.94 -28.80 37.79
C ILE A 869 12.57 -29.36 39.16
N THR A 870 11.28 -29.60 39.39
CA THR A 870 10.78 -30.22 40.62
C THR A 870 11.35 -31.62 40.82
N ALA A 871 11.41 -32.43 39.76
CA ALA A 871 11.99 -33.77 39.80
C ALA A 871 13.49 -33.74 40.13
N VAL A 872 14.24 -32.82 39.51
CA VAL A 872 15.67 -32.62 39.78
C VAL A 872 15.90 -32.19 41.23
N ALA A 873 15.06 -31.29 41.76
CA ALA A 873 15.14 -30.83 43.13
C ALA A 873 14.85 -31.94 44.16
N CYS A 874 13.76 -32.69 43.97
CA CYS A 874 13.42 -33.83 44.81
C CYS A 874 14.51 -34.92 44.83
N ARG A 875 15.27 -35.06 43.74
CA ARG A 875 16.43 -35.95 43.68
C ARG A 875 17.58 -35.45 44.54
N MET A 876 17.91 -34.16 44.48
CA MET A 876 19.02 -33.57 45.26
C MET A 876 18.78 -33.72 46.77
N ASP A 877 17.55 -33.51 47.24
CA ASP A 877 17.17 -33.72 48.65
C ASP A 877 17.34 -35.18 49.11
N ARG A 878 17.15 -36.16 48.22
CA ARG A 878 17.33 -37.60 48.54
C ARG A 878 18.79 -38.03 48.58
N CYS A 879 19.69 -37.32 47.89
CA CYS A 879 21.11 -37.62 47.84
C CYS A 879 21.95 -36.93 48.92
N GLY A 880 21.35 -36.07 49.76
CA GLY A 880 22.02 -35.46 50.91
C GLY A 880 23.15 -34.49 50.54
N GLN A 881 22.98 -33.72 49.46
CA GLN A 881 23.85 -32.59 49.10
C GLN A 881 23.20 -31.25 49.43
#